data_AF-A0A208Y4N3-F1
#
_entry.id   AF-A0A208Y4N3-F1
#
_cell.length_a   1.000
_cell.length_b   1.000
_cell.length_c   1.000
_cell.angle_alpha   90.00
_cell.angle_beta   90.00
_cell.angle_gamma   90.00
#
_symmetry.space_group_name_H-M   'P 1'
#
loop_
_entity.id
_entity.type
_entity.pdbx_description
1 polymer ?
#
loop_
_entity_poly.entity_id
_entity_poly.type
_entity_poly.pdbx_seq_one_letter_code
_entity_poly.pdbx_strand_id
1 'polypeptide(L)'
;MGLLDTGPSLSWPTRNMASSLLFRFAVIADSHVNPSEQDNISPFESHRLTNERLRHTVAMLNALAPAFVVHVGDMIHPVPEAVSYPQAVRQFRATMAALACPVHLVPGNHDVGDKQADYVPAGAIRPEYVELYSRHFGEHFYGFDRQGCHFAVINTSLINSGLPQEREQAAWLEADLAAHAGQRIFLFMHYPPFVATRDEHGHYDNIDEPGRSWLLDVVERHKVAAAFTGHVHNFFLNRHADTNFYLMPSTAFVRADYSETLHVGQPPENENGRNDVAKLGVMVVDVHEERIVTQFLRSFGGGSDRSAAQRDWPRLPPSAGELPAPGVELRHGWTVLYDIPYSSMLDEFRRKRARNDYPILALWEMGVRRLRVPLDDLLDAGSRARVEAVAEQGCRFAVFHFGWPDEAALDVVSRHRHLLDGLELVLRWPPAPDLEARLAAARERAGVPLVLSRFWNASGESRDGKQIKLLVDHGFTVDDDLPATAQVDGLVFRIARDTCAREGIARAAAAAEGRGLRAQVHVRLADDSPAQAQYDEWRNTCRVLETALCSHFHRDHRVFLDTLGDVDRGYFPRAGLIDRRGNPRLPGRTLRNLNGALSELPPLRVLDWHETADGLLGEARAGDAVLLLPLPETSDRAWQGPMPSLPDHYRGYRVDLGTGAQTAVEGDTGRPIRCEAGEPALWVLHPAP
;
A
#
# COMPACT_ATOMS: atom_id res chain seq x y z
N MET A 1 12.23 -29.89 43.56
CA MET A 1 13.02 -30.08 42.33
C MET A 1 12.22 -31.00 41.44
N GLY A 2 11.58 -30.45 40.41
CA GLY A 2 10.65 -31.17 39.52
C GLY A 2 10.06 -30.12 38.59
N LEU A 3 10.66 -30.03 37.39
CA LEU A 3 10.44 -29.01 36.39
C LEU A 3 8.98 -29.00 35.91
N LEU A 4 8.38 -27.82 35.89
CA LEU A 4 7.15 -27.54 35.15
C LEU A 4 7.53 -27.45 33.67
N ASP A 5 6.97 -28.39 32.90
CA ASP A 5 7.02 -28.46 31.45
C ASP A 5 6.21 -27.29 30.87
N THR A 6 6.91 -26.26 30.39
CA THR A 6 6.31 -25.15 29.65
C THR A 6 5.94 -25.67 28.27
N GLY A 7 4.63 -25.73 27.98
CA GLY A 7 4.12 -26.11 26.67
C GLY A 7 4.74 -25.30 25.52
N PRO A 8 4.60 -25.78 24.27
CA PRO A 8 5.31 -25.23 23.12
C PRO A 8 4.93 -23.76 22.94
N SER A 9 5.91 -22.87 23.10
CA SER A 9 5.78 -21.50 22.60
C SER A 9 5.61 -21.59 21.09
N LEU A 10 4.41 -21.33 20.59
CA LEU A 10 4.17 -21.04 19.18
C LEU A 10 4.87 -19.70 18.86
N SER A 11 6.19 -19.75 18.69
CA SER A 11 6.96 -18.68 18.07
C SER A 11 6.59 -18.66 16.59
N TRP A 12 6.08 -17.52 16.14
CA TRP A 12 5.84 -17.26 14.72
C TRP A 12 7.09 -17.59 13.90
N PRO A 13 6.96 -18.10 12.66
CA PRO A 13 8.08 -18.16 11.75
C PRO A 13 8.55 -16.72 11.48
N THR A 14 9.56 -16.28 12.21
CA THR A 14 10.26 -15.05 11.95
C THR A 14 11.02 -15.26 10.64
N ARG A 15 10.53 -14.67 9.54
CA ARG A 15 11.37 -14.51 8.36
C ARG A 15 12.62 -13.76 8.82
N ASN A 16 13.79 -14.34 8.55
CA ASN A 16 15.07 -13.84 9.03
C ASN A 16 15.17 -12.32 8.74
N MET A 17 15.18 -11.51 9.80
CA MET A 17 15.06 -10.05 9.65
C MET A 17 16.32 -9.44 9.03
N ALA A 18 17.46 -10.13 9.14
CA ALA A 18 18.74 -9.73 8.58
C ALA A 18 18.97 -10.40 7.22
N SER A 19 18.29 -9.94 6.17
CA SER A 19 18.69 -10.25 4.80
C SER A 19 19.39 -9.01 4.25
N SER A 20 20.64 -9.17 3.82
CA SER A 20 21.45 -8.04 3.36
C SER A 20 20.84 -7.46 2.07
N LEU A 21 20.85 -6.12 1.95
CA LEU A 21 20.46 -5.44 0.72
C LEU A 21 21.57 -5.68 -0.31
N LEU A 22 21.24 -6.30 -1.44
CA LEU A 22 22.17 -6.52 -2.55
C LEU A 22 22.30 -5.23 -3.39
N PHE A 23 21.16 -4.77 -3.90
CA PHE A 23 21.04 -3.53 -4.64
C PHE A 23 19.58 -3.10 -4.73
N ARG A 24 19.38 -1.86 -5.18
CA ARG A 24 18.08 -1.27 -5.48
C ARG A 24 18.00 -0.97 -6.96
N PHE A 25 16.84 -1.19 -7.58
CA PHE A 25 16.52 -0.60 -8.88
C PHE A 25 15.18 0.13 -8.83
N ALA A 26 14.86 0.89 -9.86
CA ALA A 26 13.57 1.54 -9.98
C ALA A 26 12.89 1.21 -11.31
N VAL A 27 11.56 1.23 -11.32
CA VAL A 27 10.72 0.99 -12.48
C VAL A 27 9.82 2.20 -12.69
N ILE A 28 9.74 2.66 -13.94
CA ILE A 28 8.83 3.71 -14.40
C ILE A 28 8.13 3.26 -15.68
N ALA A 29 6.97 3.85 -15.99
CA ALA A 29 6.17 3.48 -17.14
C ALA A 29 5.55 4.70 -17.82
N ASP A 30 5.28 4.56 -19.12
CA ASP A 30 4.36 5.41 -19.88
C ASP A 30 4.68 6.92 -19.72
N SER A 31 5.92 7.33 -20.03
CA SER A 31 6.33 8.74 -19.94
C SER A 31 5.70 9.62 -21.01
N HIS A 32 5.30 9.04 -22.14
CA HIS A 32 4.57 9.71 -23.22
C HIS A 32 5.17 11.08 -23.58
N VAL A 33 6.48 11.11 -23.88
CA VAL A 33 7.19 12.34 -24.22
C VAL A 33 6.67 12.95 -25.52
N ASN A 34 6.37 14.24 -25.46
CA ASN A 34 5.95 15.05 -26.59
C ASN A 34 7.17 15.62 -27.36
N PRO A 35 7.00 15.98 -28.64
CA PRO A 35 8.05 16.64 -29.42
C PRO A 35 8.50 18.01 -28.86
N SER A 36 7.60 18.71 -28.17
CA SER A 36 7.88 19.95 -27.44
C SER A 36 6.85 20.18 -26.34
N GLU A 37 7.10 21.16 -25.45
CA GLU A 37 6.15 21.60 -24.42
C GLU A 37 4.91 22.32 -25.00
N GLN A 38 4.99 22.78 -26.26
CA GLN A 38 3.91 23.52 -26.92
C GLN A 38 2.95 22.61 -27.69
N ASP A 39 3.40 21.40 -28.03
CA ASP A 39 2.60 20.44 -28.76
C ASP A 39 1.53 19.85 -27.86
N ASN A 40 0.26 19.97 -28.28
CA ASN A 40 -0.81 19.16 -27.73
C ASN A 40 -1.22 18.13 -28.77
N ILE A 41 -0.57 16.96 -28.71
CA ILE A 41 -0.80 15.86 -29.66
C ILE A 41 -2.07 15.06 -29.37
N SER A 42 -2.86 15.50 -28.40
CA SER A 42 -4.20 14.98 -28.09
C SER A 42 -5.12 16.11 -27.60
N PRO A 43 -6.42 15.88 -27.33
CA PRO A 43 -7.31 16.91 -26.78
C PRO A 43 -7.17 17.16 -25.26
N PHE A 44 -6.25 16.50 -24.55
CA PHE A 44 -6.10 16.60 -23.09
C PHE A 44 -4.97 17.55 -22.66
N GLU A 45 -5.26 18.49 -21.77
CA GLU A 45 -4.29 19.47 -21.26
C GLU A 45 -3.19 18.82 -20.41
N SER A 46 -3.50 17.75 -19.68
CA SER A 46 -2.47 17.00 -18.93
C SER A 46 -1.35 16.45 -19.82
N HIS A 47 -1.60 16.26 -21.12
CA HIS A 47 -0.57 15.81 -22.05
C HIS A 47 0.51 16.84 -22.29
N ARG A 48 0.23 18.14 -22.07
CA ARG A 48 1.26 19.18 -22.17
C ARG A 48 2.32 19.05 -21.07
N LEU A 49 1.98 18.34 -19.99
CA LEU A 49 2.81 18.20 -18.78
C LEU A 49 3.74 16.97 -18.83
N THR A 50 3.64 16.12 -19.86
CA THR A 50 4.38 14.83 -19.95
C THR A 50 5.90 15.02 -19.82
N ASN A 51 6.46 15.98 -20.55
CA ASN A 51 7.89 16.27 -20.53
C ASN A 51 8.37 16.83 -19.17
N GLU A 52 7.59 17.73 -18.56
CA GLU A 52 7.90 18.27 -17.23
C GLU A 52 7.83 17.19 -16.15
N ARG A 53 6.79 16.34 -16.21
CA ARG A 53 6.63 15.19 -15.32
C ARG A 53 7.78 14.19 -15.44
N LEU A 54 8.30 13.96 -16.65
CA LEU A 54 9.48 13.12 -16.82
C LEU A 54 10.74 13.77 -16.21
N ARG A 55 10.95 15.08 -16.38
CA ARG A 55 12.07 15.80 -15.73
C ARG A 55 11.99 15.70 -14.20
N HIS A 56 10.80 15.88 -13.63
CA HIS A 56 10.57 15.69 -12.19
C HIS A 56 10.84 14.24 -11.75
N THR A 57 10.39 13.27 -12.55
CA THR A 57 10.65 11.85 -12.31
C THR A 57 12.15 11.54 -12.34
N VAL A 58 12.91 12.09 -13.29
CA VAL A 58 14.38 11.93 -13.33
C VAL A 58 15.04 12.54 -12.09
N ALA A 59 14.61 13.72 -11.65
CA ALA A 59 15.13 14.32 -10.41
C ALA A 59 14.84 13.44 -9.18
N MET A 60 13.64 12.87 -9.11
CA MET A 60 13.25 11.92 -8.07
C MET A 60 14.12 10.66 -8.11
N LEU A 61 14.30 10.05 -9.28
CA LEU A 61 15.16 8.87 -9.47
C LEU A 61 16.61 9.16 -9.09
N ASN A 62 17.15 10.32 -9.45
CA ASN A 62 18.51 10.72 -9.05
C ASN A 62 18.64 10.86 -7.53
N ALA A 63 17.61 11.37 -6.84
CA ALA A 63 17.60 11.45 -5.38
C ALA A 63 17.52 10.07 -4.70
N LEU A 64 16.85 9.10 -5.34
CA LEU A 64 16.76 7.71 -4.87
C LEU A 64 18.05 6.90 -5.12
N ALA A 65 18.93 7.39 -5.99
CA ALA A 65 20.19 6.78 -6.39
C ALA A 65 20.11 5.26 -6.67
N PRO A 66 19.15 4.78 -7.50
CA PRO A 66 19.04 3.37 -7.82
C PRO A 66 20.25 2.92 -8.64
N ALA A 67 20.51 1.62 -8.59
CA ALA A 67 21.62 1.00 -9.28
C ALA A 67 21.43 1.00 -10.81
N PHE A 68 20.18 1.01 -11.26
CA PHE A 68 19.70 1.24 -12.62
C PHE A 68 18.17 1.51 -12.59
N VAL A 69 17.63 1.98 -13.71
CA VAL A 69 16.19 2.18 -13.93
C VAL A 69 15.71 1.29 -15.08
N VAL A 70 14.49 0.75 -14.99
CA VAL A 70 13.80 0.12 -16.12
C VAL A 70 12.59 0.96 -16.51
N HIS A 71 12.49 1.37 -17.78
CA HIS A 71 11.32 2.05 -18.34
C HIS A 71 10.47 1.02 -19.12
N VAL A 72 9.29 0.67 -18.60
CA VAL A 72 8.44 -0.41 -19.14
C VAL A 72 7.54 0.02 -20.30
N GLY A 73 8.10 0.76 -21.27
CA GLY A 73 7.44 1.14 -22.53
C GLY A 73 6.59 2.42 -22.48
N ASP A 74 6.10 2.80 -23.66
CA ASP A 74 5.41 4.05 -23.98
C ASP A 74 6.25 5.26 -23.57
N MET A 75 7.50 5.25 -24.02
CA MET A 75 8.44 6.34 -23.79
C MET A 75 8.02 7.56 -24.60
N ILE A 76 7.64 7.33 -25.86
CA ILE A 76 7.28 8.35 -26.83
C ILE A 76 5.76 8.41 -26.96
N HIS A 77 5.20 9.60 -27.20
CA HIS A 77 3.75 9.76 -27.32
C HIS A 77 3.23 9.79 -28.76
N PRO A 78 3.82 10.55 -29.71
CA PRO A 78 3.51 10.30 -31.11
C PRO A 78 3.86 8.84 -31.44
N VAL A 79 3.00 8.13 -32.15
CA VAL A 79 3.28 6.77 -32.62
C VAL A 79 4.31 6.79 -33.77
N PRO A 80 4.96 5.67 -34.12
CA PRO A 80 6.05 5.63 -35.11
C PRO A 80 5.70 6.18 -36.50
N GLU A 81 4.42 6.17 -36.87
CA GLU A 81 3.91 6.73 -38.12
C GLU A 81 3.95 8.27 -38.18
N ALA A 82 3.99 8.93 -37.02
CA ALA A 82 3.92 10.38 -36.93
C ALA A 82 5.24 11.05 -37.37
N VAL A 83 5.14 12.09 -38.20
CA VAL A 83 6.29 12.90 -38.65
C VAL A 83 7.09 13.49 -37.47
N SER A 84 6.43 13.74 -36.34
CA SER A 84 7.03 14.29 -35.13
C SER A 84 7.72 13.26 -34.24
N TYR A 85 7.61 11.95 -34.52
CA TYR A 85 8.21 10.87 -33.74
C TYR A 85 9.71 11.07 -33.48
N PRO A 86 10.56 11.35 -34.50
CA PRO A 86 12.00 11.52 -34.26
C PRO A 86 12.34 12.72 -33.37
N GLN A 87 11.48 13.74 -33.30
CA GLN A 87 11.68 14.88 -32.41
C GLN A 87 11.36 14.52 -30.96
N ALA A 88 10.27 13.80 -30.72
CA ALA A 88 9.94 13.28 -29.39
C ALA A 88 11.02 12.31 -28.89
N VAL A 89 11.58 11.45 -29.75
CA VAL A 89 12.73 10.59 -29.42
C VAL A 89 13.94 11.42 -28.95
N ARG A 90 14.27 12.51 -29.63
CA ARG A 90 15.37 13.40 -29.20
C ARG A 90 15.09 14.01 -27.83
N GLN A 91 13.85 14.44 -27.58
CA GLN A 91 13.45 15.03 -26.31
C GLN A 91 13.52 14.02 -25.15
N PHE A 92 13.07 12.78 -25.39
CA PHE A 92 13.16 11.69 -24.42
C PHE A 92 14.62 11.40 -24.08
N ARG A 93 15.47 11.20 -25.10
CA ARG A 93 16.90 10.94 -24.89
C ARG A 93 17.61 12.07 -24.16
N ALA A 94 17.29 13.33 -24.49
CA ALA A 94 17.86 14.49 -23.80
C ALA A 94 17.46 14.54 -22.32
N THR A 95 16.20 14.21 -22.01
CA THR A 95 15.71 14.19 -20.62
C THR A 95 16.33 13.03 -19.83
N MET A 96 16.35 11.82 -20.41
CA MET A 96 16.90 10.63 -19.76
C MET A 96 18.43 10.67 -19.63
N ALA A 97 19.14 11.46 -20.45
CA ALA A 97 20.59 11.69 -20.29
C ALA A 97 20.96 12.39 -18.97
N ALA A 98 20.00 13.01 -18.28
CA ALA A 98 20.21 13.58 -16.96
C ALA A 98 20.11 12.55 -15.81
N LEU A 99 19.73 11.30 -16.11
CA LEU A 99 19.71 10.23 -15.13
C LEU A 99 21.15 9.85 -14.73
N ALA A 100 21.41 9.76 -13.42
CA ALA A 100 22.73 9.49 -12.87
C ALA A 100 23.12 7.99 -12.87
N CYS A 101 22.22 7.12 -13.33
CA CYS A 101 22.41 5.67 -13.40
C CYS A 101 21.98 5.12 -14.78
N PRO A 102 22.37 3.89 -15.14
CA PRO A 102 21.92 3.26 -16.39
C PRO A 102 20.41 3.11 -16.47
N VAL A 103 19.87 3.18 -17.68
CA VAL A 103 18.46 2.89 -17.98
C VAL A 103 18.34 1.74 -18.96
N HIS A 104 17.44 0.81 -18.65
CA HIS A 104 17.01 -0.28 -19.52
C HIS A 104 15.62 0.05 -20.06
N LEU A 105 15.44 -0.11 -21.37
CA LEU A 105 14.22 0.27 -22.07
C LEU A 105 13.47 -0.98 -22.52
N VAL A 106 12.17 -0.99 -22.28
CA VAL A 106 11.21 -1.95 -22.84
C VAL A 106 10.42 -1.20 -23.91
N PRO A 107 10.16 -1.78 -25.09
CA PRO A 107 9.30 -1.17 -26.09
C PRO A 107 7.83 -1.21 -25.66
N GLY A 108 7.12 -0.08 -25.74
CA GLY A 108 5.66 -0.03 -25.67
C GLY A 108 4.98 0.16 -27.02
N ASN A 109 3.66 0.18 -27.05
CA ASN A 109 2.93 0.27 -28.32
C ASN A 109 3.11 1.63 -29.01
N HIS A 110 3.34 2.70 -28.26
CA HIS A 110 3.71 3.98 -28.85
C HIS A 110 5.14 4.00 -29.40
N ASP A 111 5.98 3.03 -29.03
CA ASP A 111 7.37 2.96 -29.47
C ASP A 111 7.55 2.05 -30.70
N VAL A 112 6.78 0.95 -30.81
CA VAL A 112 6.90 -0.06 -31.89
C VAL A 112 5.61 -0.40 -32.62
N GLY A 113 4.47 0.19 -32.25
CA GLY A 113 3.13 -0.14 -32.74
C GLY A 113 2.36 -1.07 -31.80
N ASP A 114 1.03 -1.02 -31.94
CA ASP A 114 0.10 -1.81 -31.13
C ASP A 114 0.18 -3.32 -31.40
N LYS A 115 -0.31 -4.10 -30.45
CA LYS A 115 -0.49 -5.55 -30.66
C LYS A 115 -1.38 -5.82 -31.88
N GLN A 116 -1.16 -6.95 -32.53
CA GLN A 116 -1.95 -7.34 -33.69
C GLN A 116 -3.29 -7.96 -33.25
N ALA A 117 -4.37 -7.18 -33.36
CA ALA A 117 -5.74 -7.63 -33.10
C ALA A 117 -6.77 -6.84 -33.92
N ASP A 118 -7.77 -7.54 -34.48
CA ASP A 118 -8.76 -6.97 -35.41
C ASP A 118 -9.65 -5.87 -34.80
N TYR A 119 -9.73 -5.81 -33.47
CA TYR A 119 -10.52 -4.83 -32.72
C TYR A 119 -9.70 -3.63 -32.22
N VAL A 120 -8.40 -3.59 -32.48
CA VAL A 120 -7.54 -2.47 -32.11
C VAL A 120 -7.49 -1.47 -33.29
N PRO A 121 -7.94 -0.23 -33.11
CA PRO A 121 -8.01 0.74 -34.22
C PRO A 121 -6.64 1.38 -34.57
N ALA A 122 -5.66 1.27 -33.67
CA ALA A 122 -4.33 1.85 -33.84
C ALA A 122 -3.45 1.02 -34.77
N GLY A 123 -2.39 1.64 -35.31
CA GLY A 123 -1.43 0.98 -36.19
C GLY A 123 -0.69 -0.15 -35.45
N ALA A 124 -0.92 -1.39 -35.88
CA ALA A 124 -0.23 -2.55 -35.35
C ALA A 124 1.29 -2.51 -35.63
N ILE A 125 2.06 -3.25 -34.83
CA ILE A 125 3.48 -3.48 -35.02
C ILE A 125 3.80 -3.95 -36.45
N ARG A 126 4.91 -3.43 -37.01
CA ARG A 126 5.40 -3.78 -38.35
C ARG A 126 6.94 -3.81 -38.36
N PRO A 127 7.57 -4.52 -39.32
CA PRO A 127 9.03 -4.59 -39.42
C PRO A 127 9.71 -3.22 -39.42
N GLU A 128 9.11 -2.21 -40.06
CA GLU A 128 9.65 -0.86 -40.15
C GLU A 128 9.70 -0.15 -38.80
N TYR A 129 8.72 -0.39 -37.92
CA TYR A 129 8.69 0.20 -36.58
C TYR A 129 9.66 -0.48 -35.62
N VAL A 130 9.81 -1.80 -35.75
CA VAL A 130 10.82 -2.57 -35.00
C VAL A 130 12.23 -2.10 -35.36
N GLU A 131 12.50 -1.90 -36.66
CA GLU A 131 13.76 -1.35 -37.15
C GLU A 131 13.97 0.10 -36.69
N LEU A 132 12.93 0.94 -36.72
CA LEU A 132 13.00 2.32 -36.25
C LEU A 132 13.32 2.40 -34.76
N TYR A 133 12.67 1.57 -33.94
CA TYR A 133 12.99 1.43 -32.52
C TYR A 133 14.45 1.02 -32.34
N SER A 134 14.89 -0.01 -33.06
CA SER A 134 16.25 -0.55 -32.95
C SER A 134 17.32 0.49 -33.25
N ARG A 135 17.08 1.36 -34.24
CA ARG A 135 17.97 2.49 -34.56
C ARG A 135 18.06 3.53 -33.45
N HIS A 136 16.98 3.74 -32.71
CA HIS A 136 16.91 4.81 -31.70
C HIS A 136 17.29 4.35 -30.29
N PHE A 137 16.93 3.12 -29.93
CA PHE A 137 16.95 2.58 -28.58
C PHE A 137 17.73 1.27 -28.42
N GLY A 138 18.05 0.58 -29.52
CA GLY A 138 18.78 -0.69 -29.49
C GLY A 138 17.87 -1.92 -29.45
N GLU A 139 18.35 -3.01 -28.86
CA GLU A 139 17.63 -4.28 -28.80
C GLU A 139 16.27 -4.14 -28.10
N HIS A 140 15.25 -4.82 -28.62
CA HIS A 140 13.87 -4.76 -28.12
C HIS A 140 13.45 -6.00 -27.31
N PHE A 141 14.30 -7.03 -27.26
CA PHE A 141 14.29 -8.10 -26.26
C PHE A 141 15.74 -8.46 -25.95
N TYR A 142 16.09 -8.60 -24.67
CA TYR A 142 17.45 -8.87 -24.21
C TYR A 142 17.47 -9.23 -22.72
N GLY A 143 18.59 -9.79 -22.26
CA GLY A 143 18.82 -10.18 -20.88
C GLY A 143 20.06 -9.50 -20.29
N PHE A 144 20.07 -9.23 -19.00
CA PHE A 144 21.27 -8.77 -18.28
C PHE A 144 21.30 -9.27 -16.85
N ASP A 145 22.50 -9.45 -16.30
CA ASP A 145 22.71 -9.96 -14.95
C ASP A 145 23.21 -8.90 -13.99
N ARG A 146 22.78 -8.99 -12.74
CA ARG A 146 23.35 -8.22 -11.63
C ARG A 146 23.26 -8.98 -10.32
N GLN A 147 24.42 -9.21 -9.70
CA GLN A 147 24.55 -9.79 -8.35
C GLN A 147 23.66 -11.04 -8.13
N GLY A 148 23.72 -12.02 -9.05
CA GLY A 148 22.97 -13.27 -8.95
C GLY A 148 21.48 -13.17 -9.29
N CYS A 149 21.06 -12.03 -9.82
CA CYS A 149 19.74 -11.82 -10.39
C CYS A 149 19.85 -11.66 -11.90
N HIS A 150 18.88 -12.22 -12.62
CA HIS A 150 18.76 -12.12 -14.06
C HIS A 150 17.55 -11.27 -14.43
N PHE A 151 17.69 -10.38 -15.41
CA PHE A 151 16.69 -9.42 -15.84
C PHE A 151 16.40 -9.61 -17.32
N ALA A 152 15.20 -10.09 -17.65
CA ALA A 152 14.76 -10.32 -19.02
C ALA A 152 13.79 -9.22 -19.46
N VAL A 153 14.03 -8.65 -20.64
CA VAL A 153 13.18 -7.66 -21.30
C VAL A 153 12.59 -8.30 -22.55
N ILE A 154 11.27 -8.17 -22.74
CA ILE A 154 10.57 -8.67 -23.94
C ILE A 154 9.74 -7.57 -24.62
N ASN A 155 9.61 -7.67 -25.94
CA ASN A 155 8.68 -6.88 -26.74
C ASN A 155 7.33 -7.60 -26.82
N THR A 156 6.36 -7.16 -26.03
CA THR A 156 5.02 -7.75 -26.01
C THR A 156 4.19 -7.47 -27.24
N SER A 157 4.48 -6.39 -27.99
CA SER A 157 3.76 -6.13 -29.25
C SER A 157 4.05 -7.21 -30.31
N LEU A 158 5.18 -7.94 -30.21
CA LEU A 158 5.48 -9.06 -31.10
C LEU A 158 4.60 -10.29 -30.87
N ILE A 159 4.03 -10.46 -29.67
CA ILE A 159 3.25 -11.65 -29.34
C ILE A 159 1.96 -11.67 -30.18
N ASN A 160 1.73 -12.77 -30.89
CA ASN A 160 0.68 -12.98 -31.88
C ASN A 160 0.79 -12.11 -33.15
N SER A 161 1.95 -11.48 -33.42
CA SER A 161 2.13 -10.62 -34.61
C SER A 161 2.37 -11.40 -35.92
N GLY A 162 2.83 -12.65 -35.82
CA GLY A 162 3.26 -13.44 -36.97
C GLY A 162 4.58 -12.98 -37.61
N LEU A 163 5.22 -11.93 -37.09
CA LEU A 163 6.53 -11.47 -37.54
C LEU A 163 7.60 -12.52 -37.20
N PRO A 164 8.67 -12.66 -38.00
CA PRO A 164 9.77 -13.60 -37.71
C PRO A 164 10.34 -13.44 -36.29
N GLN A 165 10.48 -12.19 -35.84
CA GLN A 165 11.00 -11.83 -34.53
C GLN A 165 10.16 -12.35 -33.36
N GLU A 166 8.87 -12.67 -33.56
CA GLU A 166 8.04 -13.30 -32.53
C GLU A 166 8.61 -14.67 -32.15
N ARG A 167 8.94 -15.51 -33.14
CA ARG A 167 9.51 -16.84 -32.90
C ARG A 167 10.93 -16.75 -32.35
N GLU A 168 11.70 -15.77 -32.81
CA GLU A 168 13.05 -15.50 -32.30
C GLU A 168 13.01 -15.13 -30.81
N GLN A 169 12.13 -14.20 -30.42
CA GLN A 169 11.92 -13.81 -29.03
C GLN A 169 11.44 -14.98 -28.17
N ALA A 170 10.48 -15.76 -28.65
CA ALA A 170 9.94 -16.89 -27.89
C ALA A 170 11.02 -17.95 -27.61
N ALA A 171 11.79 -18.33 -28.64
CA ALA A 171 12.89 -19.28 -28.49
C ALA A 171 14.02 -18.72 -27.62
N TRP A 172 14.34 -17.43 -27.76
CA TRP A 172 15.32 -16.75 -26.93
C TRP A 172 14.90 -16.74 -25.46
N LEU A 173 13.68 -16.31 -25.15
CA LEU A 173 13.19 -16.19 -23.76
C LEU A 173 13.22 -17.55 -23.05
N GLU A 174 12.72 -18.61 -23.68
CA GLU A 174 12.73 -19.94 -23.08
C GLU A 174 14.17 -20.45 -22.83
N ALA A 175 15.08 -20.23 -23.77
CA ALA A 175 16.48 -20.63 -23.63
C ALA A 175 17.21 -19.79 -22.55
N ASP A 176 16.96 -18.49 -22.53
CA ASP A 176 17.56 -17.53 -21.61
C ASP A 176 17.13 -17.81 -20.16
N LEU A 177 15.82 -17.96 -19.91
CA LEU A 177 15.33 -18.30 -18.57
C LEU A 177 15.75 -19.71 -18.12
N ALA A 178 15.94 -20.65 -19.06
CA ALA A 178 16.49 -21.97 -18.75
C ALA A 178 17.97 -21.88 -18.35
N ALA A 179 18.76 -21.08 -19.06
CA ALA A 179 20.19 -20.88 -18.78
C ALA A 179 20.43 -20.21 -17.41
N HIS A 180 19.49 -19.38 -16.96
CA HIS A 180 19.55 -18.68 -15.67
C HIS A 180 18.77 -19.40 -14.55
N ALA A 181 18.45 -20.68 -14.72
CA ALA A 181 17.80 -21.47 -13.69
C ALA A 181 18.61 -21.44 -12.38
N GLY A 182 17.92 -21.13 -11.27
CA GLY A 182 18.52 -20.97 -9.95
C GLY A 182 18.94 -19.55 -9.59
N GLN A 183 18.96 -18.62 -10.55
CA GLN A 183 19.04 -17.19 -10.26
C GLN A 183 17.66 -16.62 -9.91
N ARG A 184 17.62 -15.43 -9.30
CA ARG A 184 16.38 -14.68 -9.15
C ARG A 184 16.07 -13.95 -10.46
N ILE A 185 15.02 -14.38 -11.15
CA ILE A 185 14.63 -13.83 -12.46
C ILE A 185 13.59 -12.73 -12.30
N PHE A 186 13.79 -11.62 -13.00
CA PHE A 186 12.83 -10.51 -13.16
C PHE A 186 12.44 -10.37 -14.64
N LEU A 187 11.16 -10.20 -14.92
CA LEU A 187 10.64 -10.04 -16.28
C LEU A 187 10.05 -8.65 -16.47
N PHE A 188 10.42 -7.97 -17.56
CA PHE A 188 9.93 -6.64 -17.91
C PHE A 188 9.29 -6.67 -19.28
N MET A 189 8.08 -6.12 -19.35
CA MET A 189 7.26 -6.13 -20.55
C MET A 189 6.36 -4.90 -20.58
N HIS A 190 5.67 -4.62 -21.68
CA HIS A 190 4.78 -3.47 -21.75
C HIS A 190 3.32 -3.86 -21.52
N TYR A 191 2.73 -4.68 -22.40
CA TYR A 191 1.38 -5.19 -22.20
C TYR A 191 1.37 -6.24 -21.08
N PRO A 192 0.47 -6.15 -20.09
CA PRO A 192 0.31 -7.21 -19.12
C PRO A 192 -0.38 -8.44 -19.75
N PRO A 193 -0.09 -9.66 -19.24
CA PRO A 193 -0.83 -10.84 -19.67
C PRO A 193 -2.33 -10.73 -19.34
N PHE A 194 -2.68 -10.10 -18.21
CA PHE A 194 -4.05 -9.85 -17.80
C PHE A 194 -4.14 -8.68 -16.81
N VAL A 195 -5.30 -8.01 -16.78
CA VAL A 195 -5.62 -6.91 -15.85
C VAL A 195 -6.42 -7.43 -14.65
N ALA A 196 -7.47 -8.23 -14.87
CA ALA A 196 -8.33 -8.74 -13.82
C ALA A 196 -8.07 -10.21 -13.50
N THR A 197 -8.18 -11.11 -14.48
CA THR A 197 -8.04 -12.56 -14.27
C THR A 197 -7.29 -13.22 -15.42
N ARG A 198 -6.57 -14.32 -15.15
CA ARG A 198 -5.77 -15.04 -16.17
C ARG A 198 -6.59 -15.50 -17.38
N ASP A 199 -7.87 -15.78 -17.15
CA ASP A 199 -8.85 -16.34 -18.09
C ASP A 199 -9.78 -15.28 -18.69
N GLU A 200 -9.47 -13.99 -18.51
CA GLU A 200 -10.24 -12.92 -19.12
C GLU A 200 -10.19 -12.99 -20.66
N HIS A 201 -11.08 -12.32 -21.37
CA HIS A 201 -10.98 -12.28 -22.82
C HIS A 201 -9.92 -11.28 -23.25
N GLY A 202 -9.45 -11.42 -24.50
CA GLY A 202 -8.63 -10.41 -25.16
C GLY A 202 -9.35 -9.06 -25.27
N HIS A 203 -8.70 -7.99 -24.85
CA HIS A 203 -9.14 -6.60 -24.97
C HIS A 203 -7.91 -5.69 -25.12
N TYR A 204 -8.08 -4.38 -25.35
CA TYR A 204 -6.96 -3.48 -25.67
C TYR A 204 -5.78 -3.61 -24.69
N ASP A 205 -6.04 -3.58 -23.38
CA ASP A 205 -4.97 -3.52 -22.38
C ASP A 205 -4.28 -4.84 -21.98
N ASN A 206 -4.58 -5.98 -22.61
CA ASN A 206 -3.94 -7.27 -22.25
C ASN A 206 -3.37 -8.02 -23.46
N ILE A 207 -2.55 -9.04 -23.22
CA ILE A 207 -2.07 -9.95 -24.28
C ILE A 207 -3.19 -10.92 -24.65
N ASP A 208 -3.37 -11.22 -25.93
CA ASP A 208 -4.40 -12.16 -26.40
C ASP A 208 -3.91 -13.61 -26.44
N GLU A 209 -4.86 -14.56 -26.47
CA GLU A 209 -4.54 -15.96 -26.75
C GLU A 209 -4.11 -16.14 -28.22
N PRO A 210 -3.20 -17.10 -28.52
CA PRO A 210 -2.60 -18.08 -27.61
C PRO A 210 -1.35 -17.58 -26.86
N GLY A 211 -0.83 -16.41 -27.23
CA GLY A 211 0.41 -15.87 -26.66
C GLY A 211 0.36 -15.63 -25.15
N ARG A 212 -0.81 -15.29 -24.60
CA ARG A 212 -1.00 -15.14 -23.15
C ARG A 212 -0.70 -16.44 -22.40
N SER A 213 -1.36 -17.53 -22.78
CA SER A 213 -1.15 -18.82 -22.11
C SER A 213 0.30 -19.27 -22.19
N TRP A 214 0.94 -19.11 -23.36
CA TRP A 214 2.37 -19.40 -23.51
C TRP A 214 3.23 -18.60 -22.52
N LEU A 215 3.03 -17.29 -22.43
CA LEU A 215 3.84 -16.43 -21.56
C LEU A 215 3.66 -16.77 -20.08
N LEU A 216 2.41 -17.05 -19.66
CA LEU A 216 2.12 -17.47 -18.29
C LEU A 216 2.77 -18.81 -17.96
N ASP A 217 2.74 -19.77 -18.88
CA ASP A 217 3.40 -21.07 -18.70
C ASP A 217 4.92 -20.94 -18.58
N VAL A 218 5.54 -20.04 -19.37
CA VAL A 218 6.97 -19.73 -19.25
C VAL A 218 7.29 -19.11 -17.89
N VAL A 219 6.49 -18.13 -17.45
CA VAL A 219 6.64 -17.48 -16.14
C VAL A 219 6.56 -18.49 -15.00
N GLU A 220 5.55 -19.36 -15.01
CA GLU A 220 5.35 -20.40 -13.99
C GLU A 220 6.49 -21.41 -13.99
N ARG A 221 6.87 -21.94 -15.17
CA ARG A 221 7.92 -22.96 -15.32
C ARG A 221 9.27 -22.49 -14.77
N HIS A 222 9.62 -21.23 -15.01
CA HIS A 222 10.91 -20.66 -14.62
C HIS A 222 10.88 -19.93 -13.27
N LYS A 223 9.73 -19.94 -12.56
CA LYS A 223 9.57 -19.33 -11.24
C LYS A 223 10.06 -17.89 -11.19
N VAL A 224 9.64 -17.08 -12.16
CA VAL A 224 9.98 -15.64 -12.21
C VAL A 224 9.60 -14.99 -10.88
N ALA A 225 10.51 -14.25 -10.27
CA ALA A 225 10.30 -13.69 -8.93
C ALA A 225 9.31 -12.51 -8.95
N ALA A 226 9.40 -11.67 -9.97
CA ALA A 226 8.46 -10.59 -10.22
C ALA A 226 8.45 -10.20 -11.70
N ALA A 227 7.28 -9.79 -12.17
CA ALA A 227 7.09 -9.23 -13.50
C ALA A 227 6.56 -7.79 -13.39
N PHE A 228 7.08 -6.90 -14.23
CA PHE A 228 6.68 -5.49 -14.28
C PHE A 228 6.17 -5.13 -15.66
N THR A 229 5.03 -4.43 -15.71
CA THR A 229 4.37 -4.07 -16.96
C THR A 229 3.95 -2.59 -16.96
N GLY A 230 3.80 -1.98 -18.12
CA GLY A 230 3.26 -0.62 -18.27
C GLY A 230 1.84 -0.66 -18.84
N HIS A 231 1.59 0.17 -19.83
CA HIS A 231 0.44 0.19 -20.72
C HIS A 231 -0.88 0.60 -20.07
N VAL A 232 -1.25 0.11 -18.89
CA VAL A 232 -2.57 0.36 -18.26
C VAL A 232 -2.67 1.71 -17.54
N HIS A 233 -1.53 2.37 -17.27
CA HIS A 233 -1.41 3.64 -16.55
C HIS A 233 -2.10 3.67 -15.16
N ASN A 234 -2.34 2.52 -14.56
CA ASN A 234 -2.92 2.36 -13.23
C ASN A 234 -2.18 1.27 -12.48
N PHE A 235 -2.11 1.41 -11.16
CA PHE A 235 -1.51 0.38 -10.33
C PHE A 235 -2.45 -0.83 -10.21
N PHE A 236 -1.95 -2.01 -10.57
CA PHE A 236 -2.56 -3.29 -10.20
C PHE A 236 -1.51 -4.25 -9.67
N LEU A 237 -1.91 -5.02 -8.66
CA LEU A 237 -1.14 -6.14 -8.16
C LEU A 237 -1.86 -7.43 -8.53
N ASN A 238 -1.23 -8.22 -9.38
CA ASN A 238 -1.71 -9.53 -9.78
C ASN A 238 -0.74 -10.62 -9.33
N ARG A 239 -1.23 -11.85 -9.22
CA ARG A 239 -0.39 -13.02 -8.92
C ARG A 239 -0.77 -14.16 -9.85
N HIS A 240 0.23 -14.84 -10.37
CA HIS A 240 0.08 -16.10 -11.11
C HIS A 240 1.15 -17.07 -10.63
N ALA A 241 0.72 -18.25 -10.16
CA ALA A 241 1.57 -19.18 -9.42
C ALA A 241 2.34 -18.46 -8.30
N ASP A 242 3.68 -18.44 -8.37
CA ASP A 242 4.55 -17.79 -7.40
C ASP A 242 5.05 -16.40 -7.80
N THR A 243 4.62 -15.89 -8.97
CA THR A 243 5.07 -14.62 -9.53
C THR A 243 4.07 -13.51 -9.25
N ASN A 244 4.56 -12.40 -8.69
CA ASN A 244 3.79 -11.16 -8.60
C ASN A 244 3.96 -10.35 -9.89
N PHE A 245 2.85 -9.83 -10.40
CA PHE A 245 2.78 -8.92 -11.54
C PHE A 245 2.42 -7.54 -11.03
N TYR A 246 3.33 -6.59 -11.25
CA TYR A 246 3.15 -5.18 -10.92
C TYR A 246 2.85 -4.43 -12.21
N LEU A 247 1.58 -4.08 -12.40
CA LEU A 247 1.15 -3.21 -13.48
C LEU A 247 1.41 -1.78 -13.01
N MET A 248 2.35 -1.12 -13.67
CA MET A 248 2.85 0.18 -13.26
C MET A 248 1.89 1.29 -13.68
N PRO A 249 1.63 2.27 -12.79
CA PRO A 249 1.01 3.50 -13.23
C PRO A 249 1.99 4.31 -14.07
N SER A 250 1.44 5.21 -14.88
CA SER A 250 2.20 6.14 -15.72
C SER A 250 2.90 7.21 -14.88
N THR A 251 4.04 7.69 -15.36
CA THR A 251 4.64 8.93 -14.83
C THR A 251 3.98 10.19 -15.38
N ALA A 252 3.18 10.07 -16.45
CA ALA A 252 2.64 11.17 -17.21
C ALA A 252 1.15 11.43 -16.93
N PHE A 253 0.27 10.43 -17.05
CA PHE A 253 -1.19 10.60 -16.85
C PHE A 253 -1.90 9.25 -16.67
N VAL A 254 -3.08 9.26 -16.07
CA VAL A 254 -3.86 8.06 -15.75
C VAL A 254 -4.76 7.66 -16.92
N ARG A 255 -5.01 6.36 -17.09
CA ARG A 255 -6.02 5.85 -18.02
C ARG A 255 -7.41 6.02 -17.40
N ALA A 256 -8.22 6.88 -18.03
CA ALA A 256 -9.41 7.47 -17.43
C ALA A 256 -10.59 6.50 -17.26
N ASP A 257 -10.73 5.49 -18.11
CA ASP A 257 -11.79 4.47 -18.03
C ASP A 257 -11.72 3.64 -16.74
N TYR A 258 -10.51 3.38 -16.21
CA TYR A 258 -10.36 2.75 -14.89
C TYR A 258 -10.81 3.66 -13.73
N SER A 259 -11.14 4.94 -13.97
CA SER A 259 -11.82 5.77 -12.98
C SER A 259 -13.20 5.23 -12.61
N GLU A 260 -13.79 4.36 -13.43
CA GLU A 260 -15.03 3.64 -13.11
C GLU A 260 -14.87 2.65 -11.95
N THR A 261 -13.63 2.25 -11.63
CA THR A 261 -13.34 1.48 -10.41
C THR A 261 -13.36 2.34 -9.13
N LEU A 262 -13.46 3.67 -9.28
CA LEU A 262 -13.52 4.63 -8.19
C LEU A 262 -14.97 4.90 -7.80
N HIS A 263 -15.24 5.11 -6.52
CA HIS A 263 -16.61 5.22 -6.01
C HIS A 263 -17.22 6.62 -6.09
N VAL A 264 -16.46 7.59 -6.58
CA VAL A 264 -16.83 8.99 -6.75
C VAL A 264 -16.26 9.51 -8.06
N GLY A 265 -16.98 10.43 -8.69
CA GLY A 265 -16.50 11.13 -9.88
C GLY A 265 -15.23 11.94 -9.59
N GLN A 266 -14.51 12.26 -10.67
CA GLN A 266 -13.31 13.07 -10.61
C GLN A 266 -13.66 14.55 -10.75
N PRO A 267 -12.98 15.46 -10.04
CA PRO A 267 -13.12 16.89 -10.27
C PRO A 267 -12.85 17.24 -11.74
N PRO A 268 -13.50 18.28 -12.31
CA PRO A 268 -13.32 18.65 -13.71
C PRO A 268 -11.86 18.91 -14.11
N GLU A 269 -11.06 19.50 -13.20
CA GLU A 269 -9.62 19.76 -13.38
C GLU A 269 -8.77 18.49 -13.50
N ASN A 270 -9.32 17.34 -13.12
CA ASN A 270 -8.69 16.04 -13.28
C ASN A 270 -8.99 15.39 -14.65
N GLU A 271 -9.67 16.08 -15.57
CA GLU A 271 -9.95 15.59 -16.93
C GLU A 271 -10.59 14.19 -16.94
N ASN A 272 -11.69 14.02 -16.20
CA ASN A 272 -12.36 12.73 -16.00
C ASN A 272 -11.45 11.64 -15.41
N GLY A 273 -10.48 12.04 -14.58
CA GLY A 273 -9.53 11.15 -13.90
C GLY A 273 -8.19 10.98 -14.61
N ARG A 274 -8.05 11.47 -15.85
CA ARG A 274 -6.78 11.41 -16.60
C ARG A 274 -5.65 12.15 -15.89
N ASN A 275 -5.96 13.25 -15.22
CA ASN A 275 -4.99 14.08 -14.52
C ASN A 275 -5.02 13.88 -12.99
N ASP A 276 -5.40 12.70 -12.50
CA ASP A 276 -5.34 12.37 -11.07
C ASP A 276 -3.88 12.13 -10.63
N VAL A 277 -3.17 13.24 -10.37
CA VAL A 277 -1.72 13.26 -10.12
C VAL A 277 -1.27 12.42 -8.92
N ALA A 278 -2.18 12.14 -7.98
CA ALA A 278 -1.87 11.28 -6.85
C ALA A 278 -1.52 9.84 -7.29
N LYS A 279 -1.92 9.42 -8.49
CA LYS A 279 -1.67 8.07 -9.01
C LYS A 279 -0.37 7.97 -9.83
N LEU A 280 0.32 9.08 -10.05
CA LEU A 280 1.60 9.12 -10.78
C LEU A 280 2.76 8.87 -9.83
N GLY A 281 3.79 8.16 -10.28
CA GLY A 281 4.93 7.86 -9.44
C GLY A 281 5.91 6.85 -10.03
N VAL A 282 6.80 6.35 -9.17
CA VAL A 282 7.82 5.37 -9.50
C VAL A 282 7.75 4.19 -8.54
N MET A 283 8.09 2.98 -9.00
CA MET A 283 8.29 1.84 -8.10
C MET A 283 9.78 1.70 -7.81
N VAL A 284 10.14 1.62 -6.54
CA VAL A 284 11.46 1.25 -6.05
C VAL A 284 11.44 -0.22 -5.66
N VAL A 285 12.46 -0.97 -6.07
CA VAL A 285 12.61 -2.38 -5.77
C VAL A 285 13.94 -2.62 -5.09
N ASP A 286 13.88 -2.93 -3.81
CA ASP A 286 15.01 -3.35 -3.00
C ASP A 286 15.16 -4.87 -3.09
N VAL A 287 16.29 -5.31 -3.62
CA VAL A 287 16.61 -6.72 -3.76
C VAL A 287 17.52 -7.11 -2.62
N HIS A 288 17.01 -7.96 -1.73
CA HIS A 288 17.77 -8.57 -0.65
C HIS A 288 18.18 -10.00 -1.02
N GLU A 289 19.09 -10.63 -0.30
CA GLU A 289 19.50 -12.02 -0.55
C GLU A 289 18.31 -12.99 -0.65
N GLU A 290 17.31 -12.86 0.22
CA GLU A 290 16.21 -13.82 0.35
C GLU A 290 14.87 -13.30 -0.17
N ARG A 291 14.74 -11.99 -0.43
CA ARG A 291 13.44 -11.37 -0.75
C ARG A 291 13.58 -10.13 -1.62
N ILE A 292 12.44 -9.70 -2.15
CA ILE A 292 12.28 -8.39 -2.80
C ILE A 292 11.32 -7.53 -1.97
N VAL A 293 11.60 -6.24 -1.90
CA VAL A 293 10.76 -5.25 -1.23
C VAL A 293 10.40 -4.18 -2.25
N THR A 294 9.11 -4.04 -2.53
CA THR A 294 8.59 -3.12 -3.55
C THR A 294 7.88 -1.94 -2.89
N GLN A 295 8.29 -0.73 -3.22
CA GLN A 295 7.70 0.51 -2.71
C GLN A 295 7.30 1.43 -3.85
N PHE A 296 6.03 1.80 -3.92
CA PHE A 296 5.60 2.86 -4.80
C PHE A 296 5.76 4.22 -4.12
N LEU A 297 6.32 5.18 -4.86
CA LEU A 297 6.51 6.54 -4.41
C LEU A 297 5.79 7.48 -5.39
N ARG A 298 4.77 8.17 -4.90
CA ARG A 298 3.99 9.13 -5.70
C ARG A 298 4.84 10.35 -6.05
N SER A 299 4.82 10.74 -7.32
CA SER A 299 5.50 11.93 -7.82
C SER A 299 4.62 13.18 -7.72
N PHE A 300 3.29 13.00 -7.65
CA PHE A 300 2.28 14.05 -7.67
C PHE A 300 2.39 15.02 -8.86
N GLY A 301 2.99 14.58 -9.97
CA GLY A 301 3.03 15.34 -11.22
C GLY A 301 4.01 16.53 -11.27
N GLY A 302 4.77 16.81 -10.21
CA GLY A 302 5.99 17.63 -10.28
C GLY A 302 5.86 19.12 -10.58
N GLY A 303 4.88 19.83 -10.01
CA GLY A 303 4.72 21.28 -10.17
C GLY A 303 5.84 22.14 -9.56
N SER A 304 5.62 23.46 -9.47
CA SER A 304 6.63 24.46 -9.01
C SER A 304 7.19 24.23 -7.60
N ASP A 305 6.51 23.45 -6.77
CA ASP A 305 6.98 23.05 -5.45
C ASP A 305 7.62 21.65 -5.51
N ARG A 306 8.96 21.62 -5.58
CA ARG A 306 9.78 20.39 -5.61
C ARG A 306 9.63 19.53 -4.35
N SER A 307 8.93 19.99 -3.32
CA SER A 307 8.61 19.24 -2.10
C SER A 307 7.47 18.23 -2.25
N ALA A 308 6.82 18.16 -3.42
CA ALA A 308 5.61 17.34 -3.60
C ALA A 308 5.86 15.82 -3.61
N ALA A 309 7.03 15.33 -4.05
CA ALA A 309 7.26 13.89 -4.19
C ALA A 309 7.28 13.16 -2.82
N GLN A 310 6.71 11.95 -2.77
CA GLN A 310 6.77 11.14 -1.56
C GLN A 310 8.21 10.77 -1.21
N ARG A 311 8.59 11.02 0.05
CA ARG A 311 9.85 10.54 0.61
C ARG A 311 9.93 9.02 0.62
N ASP A 312 11.11 8.48 0.31
CA ASP A 312 11.45 7.07 0.44
C ASP A 312 11.53 6.61 1.92
N TRP A 313 10.88 5.48 2.22
CA TRP A 313 10.91 4.84 3.53
C TRP A 313 10.99 3.32 3.34
N PRO A 314 12.20 2.75 3.20
CA PRO A 314 12.38 1.38 2.69
C PRO A 314 11.78 0.27 3.56
N ARG A 315 11.50 0.57 4.84
CA ARG A 315 10.92 -0.39 5.79
C ARG A 315 9.40 -0.33 5.91
N LEU A 316 8.74 0.60 5.22
CA LEU A 316 7.27 0.66 5.23
C LEU A 316 6.61 -0.52 4.53
N PRO A 317 7.00 -0.89 3.30
CA PRO A 317 6.31 -1.98 2.60
C PRO A 317 6.21 -3.24 3.47
N PRO A 318 5.06 -3.95 3.46
CA PRO A 318 4.86 -5.09 4.34
C PRO A 318 5.92 -6.19 4.16
N SER A 319 6.52 -6.29 2.97
CA SER A 319 7.55 -7.27 2.64
C SER A 319 8.91 -6.96 3.29
N ALA A 320 9.09 -5.76 3.85
CA ALA A 320 10.35 -5.34 4.44
C ALA A 320 10.69 -6.00 5.79
N GLY A 321 9.73 -6.61 6.50
CA GLY A 321 9.99 -7.23 7.80
C GLY A 321 8.81 -7.18 8.76
N GLU A 322 9.03 -6.87 10.02
CA GLU A 322 7.97 -6.55 11.00
C GLU A 322 7.93 -5.05 11.27
N LEU A 323 6.73 -4.51 11.56
CA LEU A 323 6.55 -3.13 12.02
C LEU A 323 5.34 -3.09 12.98
N PRO A 324 5.47 -2.58 14.22
CA PRO A 324 4.37 -2.51 15.18
C PRO A 324 3.41 -1.33 14.90
N ALA A 325 3.19 -1.03 13.62
CA ALA A 325 2.23 -0.04 13.17
C ALA A 325 0.78 -0.49 13.44
N PRO A 326 -0.17 0.46 13.60
CA PRO A 326 -1.57 0.11 13.74
C PRO A 326 -2.08 -0.59 12.47
N GLY A 327 -2.95 -1.58 12.67
CA GLY A 327 -3.76 -2.18 11.61
C GLY A 327 -4.93 -1.27 11.24
N VAL A 328 -5.68 -1.67 10.22
CA VAL A 328 -6.93 -0.98 9.84
C VAL A 328 -8.07 -1.96 9.62
N GLU A 329 -9.29 -1.48 9.84
CA GLU A 329 -10.51 -2.18 9.46
C GLU A 329 -10.89 -1.85 8.00
N LEU A 330 -11.02 -2.89 7.17
CA LEU A 330 -11.47 -2.74 5.79
C LEU A 330 -12.98 -2.84 5.72
N ARG A 331 -13.65 -1.67 5.75
CA ARG A 331 -15.12 -1.60 5.69
C ARG A 331 -15.70 -1.61 4.29
N HIS A 332 -14.91 -1.20 3.29
CA HIS A 332 -15.31 -1.21 1.90
C HIS A 332 -14.87 -2.53 1.26
N GLY A 333 -15.65 -3.02 0.30
CA GLY A 333 -15.24 -4.15 -0.53
C GLY A 333 -13.93 -3.83 -1.25
N TRP A 334 -12.93 -4.68 -1.06
CA TRP A 334 -11.56 -4.46 -1.55
C TRP A 334 -11.13 -5.52 -2.57
N THR A 335 -11.99 -6.51 -2.85
CA THR A 335 -11.77 -7.61 -3.80
C THR A 335 -12.70 -7.51 -5.02
N VAL A 336 -13.51 -6.44 -5.10
CA VAL A 336 -14.57 -6.24 -6.10
C VAL A 336 -13.97 -6.05 -7.49
N LEU A 337 -14.53 -6.79 -8.46
CA LEU A 337 -14.33 -6.57 -9.89
C LEU A 337 -15.45 -5.69 -10.44
N TYR A 338 -15.06 -4.62 -11.14
CA TYR A 338 -15.97 -3.67 -11.77
C TYR A 338 -16.00 -3.92 -13.27
N ASP A 339 -17.19 -3.86 -13.86
CA ASP A 339 -17.35 -3.81 -15.31
C ASP A 339 -17.06 -2.40 -15.80
N ILE A 340 -16.07 -2.27 -16.67
CA ILE A 340 -15.75 -0.99 -17.33
C ILE A 340 -16.72 -0.82 -18.52
N PRO A 341 -17.34 0.35 -18.69
CA PRO A 341 -18.14 0.65 -19.88
C PRO A 341 -17.30 0.50 -21.15
N TYR A 342 -17.88 -0.13 -22.17
CA TYR A 342 -17.29 -0.10 -23.51
C TYR A 342 -17.27 1.35 -24.01
N SER A 343 -16.25 1.71 -24.79
CA SER A 343 -16.09 3.08 -25.29
C SER A 343 -15.63 3.10 -26.74
N SER A 344 -16.01 4.16 -27.45
CA SER A 344 -15.64 4.31 -28.86
C SER A 344 -14.15 4.58 -29.06
N MET A 345 -13.42 4.87 -27.97
CA MET A 345 -11.98 5.04 -27.97
C MET A 345 -11.27 3.69 -27.85
N LEU A 346 -11.73 2.83 -26.93
CA LEU A 346 -11.14 1.54 -26.58
C LEU A 346 -12.27 0.55 -26.19
N ASP A 347 -12.19 -0.68 -26.72
CA ASP A 347 -13.05 -1.82 -26.36
C ASP A 347 -14.57 -1.63 -26.62
N GLU A 348 -14.96 -1.00 -27.73
CA GLU A 348 -16.37 -0.68 -28.08
C GLU A 348 -17.34 -1.89 -28.04
N PHE A 349 -16.84 -3.10 -28.27
CA PHE A 349 -17.70 -4.27 -28.49
C PHE A 349 -17.79 -5.23 -27.30
N ARG A 350 -17.01 -5.04 -26.23
CA ARG A 350 -17.00 -5.93 -25.06
C ARG A 350 -16.64 -5.18 -23.78
N ARG A 351 -17.24 -5.57 -22.65
CA ARG A 351 -16.87 -5.05 -21.33
C ARG A 351 -15.65 -5.78 -20.80
N LYS A 352 -14.58 -5.05 -20.51
CA LYS A 352 -13.48 -5.54 -19.66
C LYS A 352 -13.81 -5.34 -18.19
N ARG A 353 -13.09 -6.04 -17.31
CA ARG A 353 -13.22 -5.93 -15.86
C ARG A 353 -11.91 -5.48 -15.25
N ALA A 354 -11.99 -4.77 -14.13
CA ALA A 354 -10.81 -4.36 -13.36
C ALA A 354 -11.13 -4.24 -11.87
N ARG A 355 -10.10 -4.32 -11.03
CA ARG A 355 -10.19 -4.04 -9.58
C ARG A 355 -9.71 -2.62 -9.27
N ASN A 356 -10.04 -2.13 -8.08
CA ASN A 356 -9.39 -0.95 -7.52
C ASN A 356 -8.32 -1.39 -6.50
N ASP A 357 -7.05 -1.39 -6.91
CA ASP A 357 -5.92 -1.79 -6.04
C ASP A 357 -5.26 -0.60 -5.31
N TYR A 358 -5.74 0.64 -5.50
CA TYR A 358 -5.23 1.81 -4.77
C TYR A 358 -5.38 1.72 -3.24
N PRO A 359 -6.46 1.14 -2.66
CA PRO A 359 -6.51 0.88 -1.22
C PRO A 359 -5.37 -0.03 -0.75
N ILE A 360 -5.02 -1.07 -1.50
CA ILE A 360 -3.88 -1.96 -1.18
C ILE A 360 -2.56 -1.20 -1.25
N LEU A 361 -2.38 -0.41 -2.31
CA LEU A 361 -1.20 0.43 -2.47
C LEU A 361 -1.03 1.41 -1.29
N ALA A 362 -2.11 2.07 -0.87
CA ALA A 362 -2.09 2.99 0.26
C ALA A 362 -1.72 2.30 1.58
N LEU A 363 -2.19 1.07 1.81
CA LEU A 363 -1.79 0.27 2.98
C LEU A 363 -0.28 0.03 3.00
N TRP A 364 0.30 -0.31 1.85
CA TRP A 364 1.74 -0.55 1.73
C TRP A 364 2.54 0.72 1.96
N GLU A 365 2.11 1.83 1.36
CA GLU A 365 2.73 3.14 1.53
C GLU A 365 2.71 3.59 3.00
N MET A 366 1.67 3.26 3.77
CA MET A 366 1.55 3.60 5.19
C MET A 366 2.24 2.61 6.14
N GLY A 367 2.76 1.49 5.61
CA GLY A 367 3.30 0.40 6.40
C GLY A 367 2.28 -0.35 7.25
N VAL A 368 1.00 -0.30 6.84
CA VAL A 368 -0.07 -1.07 7.47
C VAL A 368 0.04 -2.53 7.03
N ARG A 369 0.25 -3.43 7.99
CA ARG A 369 0.43 -4.86 7.74
C ARG A 369 -0.70 -5.74 8.28
N ARG A 370 -1.57 -5.19 9.13
CA ARG A 370 -2.66 -5.94 9.75
C ARG A 370 -4.00 -5.43 9.28
N LEU A 371 -4.79 -6.32 8.70
CA LEU A 371 -6.07 -6.01 8.09
C LEU A 371 -7.17 -6.75 8.84
N ARG A 372 -8.16 -6.00 9.34
CA ARG A 372 -9.34 -6.59 9.96
C ARG A 372 -10.46 -6.68 8.93
N VAL A 373 -10.94 -7.89 8.67
CA VAL A 373 -11.93 -8.23 7.63
C VAL A 373 -12.97 -9.22 8.18
N PRO A 374 -14.18 -9.29 7.63
CA PRO A 374 -15.14 -10.33 7.99
C PRO A 374 -14.61 -11.72 7.59
N LEU A 375 -15.00 -12.76 8.32
CA LEU A 375 -14.68 -14.15 7.98
C LEU A 375 -15.17 -14.52 6.56
N ASP A 376 -16.23 -13.88 6.08
CA ASP A 376 -16.79 -14.07 4.74
C ASP A 376 -15.75 -13.87 3.62
N ASP A 377 -14.81 -12.93 3.78
CA ASP A 377 -13.73 -12.68 2.80
C ASP A 377 -12.78 -13.89 2.67
N LEU A 378 -12.61 -14.66 3.75
CA LEU A 378 -11.82 -15.89 3.72
C LEU A 378 -12.61 -17.09 3.18
N LEU A 379 -13.93 -17.10 3.38
CA LEU A 379 -14.80 -18.18 2.92
C LEU A 379 -15.03 -18.12 1.40
N ASP A 380 -15.20 -16.92 0.85
CA ASP A 380 -15.31 -16.71 -0.60
C ASP A 380 -13.99 -17.02 -1.32
N ALA A 381 -14.04 -17.84 -2.37
CA ALA A 381 -12.84 -18.28 -3.07
C ALA A 381 -12.12 -17.15 -3.83
N GLY A 382 -12.88 -16.20 -4.38
CA GLY A 382 -12.32 -15.06 -5.12
C GLY A 382 -11.61 -14.08 -4.18
N SER A 383 -12.27 -13.73 -3.08
CA SER A 383 -11.68 -12.90 -2.03
C SER A 383 -10.48 -13.59 -1.37
N ARG A 384 -10.55 -14.90 -1.10
CA ARG A 384 -9.45 -15.67 -0.52
C ARG A 384 -8.19 -15.66 -1.40
N ALA A 385 -8.33 -15.77 -2.72
CA ALA A 385 -7.18 -15.63 -3.63
C ALA A 385 -6.50 -14.25 -3.52
N ARG A 386 -7.28 -13.19 -3.24
CA ARG A 386 -6.72 -11.85 -2.96
C ARG A 386 -6.07 -11.77 -1.58
N VAL A 387 -6.66 -12.39 -0.56
CA VAL A 387 -6.06 -12.53 0.78
C VAL A 387 -4.68 -13.19 0.67
N GLU A 388 -4.56 -14.27 -0.09
CA GLU A 388 -3.28 -14.96 -0.34
C GLU A 388 -2.26 -14.04 -1.03
N ALA A 389 -2.64 -13.37 -2.11
CA ALA A 389 -1.76 -12.45 -2.84
C ALA A 389 -1.26 -11.29 -1.95
N VAL A 390 -2.12 -10.71 -1.11
CA VAL A 390 -1.76 -9.61 -0.21
C VAL A 390 -0.96 -10.11 1.00
N ALA A 391 -1.22 -11.32 1.50
CA ALA A 391 -0.47 -11.92 2.61
C ALA A 391 0.96 -12.28 2.23
N GLU A 392 1.19 -12.70 0.98
CA GLU A 392 2.54 -12.96 0.44
C GLU A 392 3.42 -11.71 0.43
N GLN A 393 2.79 -10.54 0.25
CA GLN A 393 3.48 -9.25 0.37
C GLN A 393 3.82 -8.89 1.81
N GLY A 394 3.40 -9.65 2.81
CA GLY A 394 3.74 -9.45 4.22
C GLY A 394 2.58 -8.97 5.10
N CYS A 395 1.37 -8.85 4.55
CA CYS A 395 0.18 -8.56 5.34
C CYS A 395 -0.33 -9.80 6.09
N ARG A 396 -1.12 -9.56 7.14
CA ARG A 396 -1.81 -10.57 7.94
C ARG A 396 -3.24 -10.12 8.27
N PHE A 397 -4.12 -11.10 8.45
CA PHE A 397 -5.56 -10.85 8.58
C PHE A 397 -6.08 -11.24 9.96
N ALA A 398 -6.75 -10.30 10.63
CA ALA A 398 -7.61 -10.59 11.77
C ALA A 398 -9.04 -10.76 11.24
N VAL A 399 -9.52 -11.99 11.16
CA VAL A 399 -10.86 -12.29 10.64
C VAL A 399 -11.87 -12.25 11.78
N PHE A 400 -13.00 -11.58 11.61
CA PHE A 400 -14.05 -11.53 12.63
C PHE A 400 -15.33 -12.24 12.20
N HIS A 401 -16.03 -12.84 13.16
CA HIS A 401 -17.32 -13.48 12.94
C HIS A 401 -18.27 -13.17 14.10
N PHE A 402 -19.54 -12.88 13.77
CA PHE A 402 -20.58 -12.71 14.77
C PHE A 402 -21.22 -14.05 15.12
N GLY A 403 -21.17 -14.42 16.41
CA GLY A 403 -21.60 -15.72 16.88
C GLY A 403 -20.50 -16.77 16.70
N TRP A 404 -20.93 -17.99 16.40
CA TRP A 404 -20.05 -19.15 16.32
C TRP A 404 -19.97 -19.64 14.88
N PRO A 405 -18.76 -19.66 14.27
CA PRO A 405 -18.57 -20.26 12.97
C PRO A 405 -18.95 -21.75 13.02
N ASP A 406 -19.50 -22.26 11.94
CA ASP A 406 -19.73 -23.70 11.81
C ASP A 406 -18.40 -24.46 11.59
N GLU A 407 -18.49 -25.79 11.64
CA GLU A 407 -17.35 -26.67 11.47
C GLU A 407 -16.63 -26.47 10.13
N ALA A 408 -17.38 -26.22 9.05
CA ALA A 408 -16.81 -26.03 7.71
C ALA A 408 -16.03 -24.70 7.63
N ALA A 409 -16.54 -23.63 8.24
CA ALA A 409 -15.87 -22.36 8.33
C ALA A 409 -14.58 -22.45 9.16
N LEU A 410 -14.59 -23.18 10.29
CA LEU A 410 -13.39 -23.42 11.10
C LEU A 410 -12.35 -24.26 10.36
N ASP A 411 -12.77 -25.22 9.51
CA ASP A 411 -11.84 -25.98 8.67
C ASP A 411 -11.16 -25.09 7.61
N VAL A 412 -11.88 -24.12 7.06
CA VAL A 412 -11.29 -23.11 6.16
C VAL A 412 -10.27 -22.25 6.91
N VAL A 413 -10.62 -21.77 8.11
CA VAL A 413 -9.68 -21.02 8.97
C VAL A 413 -8.41 -21.85 9.24
N SER A 414 -8.56 -23.12 9.60
CA SER A 414 -7.44 -24.02 9.90
C SER A 414 -6.54 -24.28 8.68
N ARG A 415 -7.15 -24.48 7.50
CA ARG A 415 -6.43 -24.67 6.24
C ARG A 415 -5.63 -23.43 5.83
N HIS A 416 -6.17 -22.25 6.09
CA HIS A 416 -5.57 -20.97 5.70
C HIS A 416 -4.93 -20.20 6.87
N ARG A 417 -4.65 -20.88 7.99
CA ARG A 417 -4.11 -20.28 9.23
C ARG A 417 -2.82 -19.48 9.06
N HIS A 418 -2.02 -19.79 8.03
CA HIS A 418 -0.77 -19.09 7.72
C HIS A 418 -0.98 -17.65 7.22
N LEU A 419 -2.21 -17.30 6.81
CA LEU A 419 -2.62 -15.95 6.38
C LEU A 419 -3.09 -15.09 7.56
N LEU A 420 -3.39 -15.72 8.70
CA LEU A 420 -4.20 -15.12 9.76
C LEU A 420 -3.36 -14.75 10.99
N ASP A 421 -3.67 -13.59 11.57
CA ASP A 421 -3.19 -13.15 12.88
C ASP A 421 -4.08 -13.67 14.02
N GLY A 422 -5.34 -14.00 13.73
CA GLY A 422 -6.30 -14.55 14.69
C GLY A 422 -7.74 -14.56 14.18
N LEU A 423 -8.60 -15.26 14.91
CA LEU A 423 -10.05 -15.31 14.73
C LEU A 423 -10.74 -14.54 15.86
N GLU A 424 -11.38 -13.43 15.53
CA GLU A 424 -12.20 -12.64 16.44
C GLU A 424 -13.63 -13.18 16.50
N LEU A 425 -14.05 -13.66 17.67
CA LEU A 425 -15.41 -14.13 17.94
C LEU A 425 -16.21 -13.02 18.63
N VAL A 426 -17.19 -12.47 17.93
CA VAL A 426 -18.09 -11.43 18.45
C VAL A 426 -19.34 -12.09 19.00
N LEU A 427 -19.44 -12.23 20.32
CA LEU A 427 -20.49 -13.02 20.98
C LEU A 427 -21.47 -12.15 21.75
N ARG A 428 -22.77 -12.50 21.72
CA ARG A 428 -23.78 -11.87 22.57
C ARG A 428 -23.39 -11.96 24.05
N TRP A 429 -23.55 -10.87 24.79
CA TRP A 429 -23.23 -10.79 26.21
C TRP A 429 -24.48 -10.50 27.06
N PRO A 430 -24.65 -11.14 28.24
CA PRO A 430 -23.80 -12.17 28.84
C PRO A 430 -23.76 -13.47 28.01
N PRO A 431 -22.67 -14.23 28.08
CA PRO A 431 -22.48 -15.42 27.27
C PRO A 431 -23.36 -16.57 27.76
N ALA A 432 -23.58 -17.57 26.90
CA ALA A 432 -24.25 -18.81 27.31
C ALA A 432 -23.38 -19.63 28.29
N PRO A 433 -23.97 -20.50 29.14
CA PRO A 433 -23.25 -21.25 30.17
C PRO A 433 -22.16 -22.20 29.63
N ASP A 434 -22.23 -22.57 28.35
CA ASP A 434 -21.32 -23.48 27.66
C ASP A 434 -20.13 -22.77 26.99
N LEU A 435 -19.90 -21.48 27.28
CA LEU A 435 -18.85 -20.66 26.67
C LEU A 435 -17.48 -21.36 26.64
N GLU A 436 -17.00 -21.85 27.78
CA GLU A 436 -15.69 -22.49 27.90
C GLU A 436 -15.54 -23.70 26.98
N ALA A 437 -16.56 -24.57 26.95
CA ALA A 437 -16.54 -25.77 26.11
C ALA A 437 -16.53 -25.41 24.62
N ARG A 438 -17.28 -24.39 24.22
CA ARG A 438 -17.34 -23.93 22.83
C ARG A 438 -16.08 -23.21 22.39
N LEU A 439 -15.48 -22.40 23.26
CA LEU A 439 -14.19 -21.77 22.99
C LEU A 439 -13.09 -22.82 22.83
N ALA A 440 -13.04 -23.83 23.71
CA ALA A 440 -12.09 -24.93 23.61
C ALA A 440 -12.22 -25.69 22.27
N ALA A 441 -13.45 -26.04 21.88
CA ALA A 441 -13.71 -26.72 20.61
C ALA A 441 -13.33 -25.85 19.38
N ALA A 442 -13.66 -24.55 19.40
CA ALA A 442 -13.29 -23.63 18.34
C ALA A 442 -11.76 -23.48 18.23
N ARG A 443 -11.06 -23.40 19.37
CA ARG A 443 -9.60 -23.25 19.43
C ARG A 443 -8.90 -24.47 18.84
N GLU A 444 -9.32 -25.65 19.27
CA GLU A 444 -8.77 -26.93 18.81
C GLU A 444 -8.89 -27.08 17.29
N ARG A 445 -10.06 -26.70 16.73
CA ARG A 445 -10.31 -26.85 15.29
C ARG A 445 -9.63 -25.76 14.45
N ALA A 446 -9.74 -24.50 14.87
CA ALA A 446 -9.25 -23.35 14.11
C ALA A 446 -7.72 -23.30 14.02
N GLY A 447 -7.02 -23.67 15.10
CA GLY A 447 -5.55 -23.67 15.13
C GLY A 447 -4.91 -22.29 14.92
N VAL A 448 -5.64 -21.22 15.23
CA VAL A 448 -5.18 -19.81 15.23
C VAL A 448 -5.49 -19.16 16.58
N PRO A 449 -4.84 -18.04 16.93
CA PRO A 449 -5.20 -17.30 18.13
C PRO A 449 -6.68 -16.90 18.13
N LEU A 450 -7.38 -17.13 19.24
CA LEU A 450 -8.76 -16.70 19.42
C LEU A 450 -8.81 -15.37 20.17
N VAL A 451 -9.59 -14.42 19.66
CA VAL A 451 -9.81 -13.12 20.30
C VAL A 451 -11.30 -12.97 20.59
N LEU A 452 -11.66 -12.74 21.85
CA LEU A 452 -13.06 -12.61 22.24
C LEU A 452 -13.49 -11.15 22.24
N SER A 453 -14.63 -10.87 21.59
CA SER A 453 -15.32 -9.59 21.62
C SER A 453 -16.71 -9.78 22.17
N ARG A 454 -17.14 -8.94 23.11
CA ARG A 454 -18.55 -8.91 23.51
C ARG A 454 -19.37 -8.14 22.47
N PHE A 455 -20.60 -8.56 22.23
CA PHE A 455 -21.64 -7.78 21.58
C PHE A 455 -22.72 -7.47 22.60
N TRP A 456 -22.95 -6.18 22.82
CA TRP A 456 -23.98 -5.71 23.72
C TRP A 456 -25.30 -5.53 22.98
N ASN A 457 -26.34 -6.25 23.40
CA ASN A 457 -27.68 -6.04 22.87
C ASN A 457 -28.34 -4.88 23.64
N ALA A 458 -28.57 -3.76 22.95
CA ALA A 458 -29.20 -2.57 23.53
C ALA A 458 -30.71 -2.71 23.84
N SER A 459 -31.26 -3.93 23.87
CA SER A 459 -32.68 -4.18 24.13
C SER A 459 -33.14 -3.92 25.58
N GLY A 460 -32.47 -3.03 26.33
CA GLY A 460 -32.67 -2.85 27.77
C GLY A 460 -32.85 -1.40 28.21
N GLU A 461 -31.82 -0.56 28.11
CA GLU A 461 -31.86 0.77 28.73
C GLU A 461 -31.09 1.81 27.90
N SER A 462 -31.84 2.78 27.39
CA SER A 462 -31.32 4.08 26.97
C SER A 462 -30.82 4.79 28.23
N ARG A 463 -29.56 5.27 28.23
CA ARG A 463 -28.95 6.01 29.38
C ARG A 463 -29.78 7.22 29.83
N ASP A 464 -30.71 7.68 28.98
CA ASP A 464 -31.56 8.85 29.12
C ASP A 464 -33.07 8.58 28.91
N GLY A 465 -33.47 7.32 28.73
CA GLY A 465 -34.86 6.89 28.49
C GLY A 465 -35.53 7.43 27.21
N LYS A 466 -34.80 8.10 26.31
CA LYS A 466 -35.37 8.85 25.17
C LYS A 466 -34.82 8.45 23.79
N GLN A 467 -33.67 7.76 23.72
CA GLN A 467 -33.08 7.35 22.45
C GLN A 467 -32.64 5.88 22.47
N ILE A 468 -33.18 5.08 21.55
CA ILE A 468 -32.66 3.73 21.28
C ILE A 468 -31.24 3.88 20.73
N LYS A 469 -30.25 3.29 21.38
CA LYS A 469 -28.88 3.25 20.87
C LYS A 469 -28.86 2.30 19.66
N LEU A 470 -28.95 2.85 18.44
CA LEU A 470 -28.87 2.12 17.17
C LEU A 470 -27.42 1.79 16.74
N LEU A 471 -26.50 1.76 17.70
CA LEU A 471 -25.10 1.41 17.47
C LEU A 471 -24.89 -0.07 17.77
N VAL A 472 -24.29 -0.79 16.81
CA VAL A 472 -23.70 -2.11 17.05
C VAL A 472 -22.50 -1.91 17.98
N ASP A 473 -22.71 -2.17 19.26
CA ASP A 473 -21.73 -1.97 20.32
C ASP A 473 -21.00 -3.29 20.59
N HIS A 474 -19.78 -3.43 20.08
CA HIS A 474 -18.93 -4.58 20.31
C HIS A 474 -17.55 -4.20 20.85
N GLY A 475 -16.90 -5.15 21.52
CA GLY A 475 -15.68 -4.94 22.29
C GLY A 475 -15.96 -4.53 23.73
N PHE A 476 -15.02 -4.84 24.61
CA PHE A 476 -15.05 -4.46 26.02
C PHE A 476 -14.61 -3.00 26.20
N THR A 477 -15.12 -2.37 27.24
CA THR A 477 -14.48 -1.22 27.87
C THR A 477 -13.63 -1.72 29.04
N VAL A 478 -12.62 -0.94 29.42
CA VAL A 478 -11.73 -1.28 30.54
C VAL A 478 -12.43 -1.29 31.90
N ASP A 479 -13.62 -0.72 31.97
CA ASP A 479 -14.46 -0.67 33.17
C ASP A 479 -15.50 -1.82 33.20
N ASP A 480 -15.59 -2.64 32.14
CA ASP A 480 -16.46 -3.80 32.12
C ASP A 480 -15.91 -4.93 33.01
N ASP A 481 -16.81 -5.83 33.41
CA ASP A 481 -16.40 -7.12 33.99
C ASP A 481 -15.81 -8.02 32.89
N LEU A 482 -14.49 -8.07 32.84
CA LEU A 482 -13.75 -8.80 31.80
C LEU A 482 -13.76 -10.31 32.08
N PRO A 483 -14.04 -11.16 31.07
CA PRO A 483 -14.12 -12.60 31.26
C PRO A 483 -12.78 -13.19 31.71
N ALA A 484 -12.84 -14.09 32.69
CA ALA A 484 -11.72 -14.91 33.11
C ALA A 484 -11.78 -16.27 32.38
N THR A 485 -11.28 -16.31 31.14
CA THR A 485 -11.22 -17.53 30.33
C THR A 485 -9.79 -17.83 29.88
N ALA A 486 -9.39 -19.09 29.96
CA ALA A 486 -8.07 -19.56 29.51
C ALA A 486 -8.09 -20.04 28.04
N GLN A 487 -9.25 -19.99 27.38
CA GLN A 487 -9.46 -20.54 26.04
C GLN A 487 -9.24 -19.52 24.92
N VAL A 488 -8.91 -18.28 25.26
CA VAL A 488 -8.65 -17.20 24.30
C VAL A 488 -7.25 -16.63 24.51
N ASP A 489 -6.72 -16.03 23.47
CA ASP A 489 -5.39 -15.41 23.46
C ASP A 489 -5.48 -13.88 23.58
N GLY A 490 -6.69 -13.32 23.42
CA GLY A 490 -6.92 -11.88 23.57
C GLY A 490 -8.37 -11.46 23.77
N LEU A 491 -8.53 -10.20 24.16
CA LEU A 491 -9.83 -9.52 24.28
C LEU A 491 -9.87 -8.30 23.37
N VAL A 492 -11.02 -8.07 22.74
CA VAL A 492 -11.25 -6.85 21.97
C VAL A 492 -11.67 -5.72 22.88
N PHE A 493 -11.00 -4.57 22.80
CA PHE A 493 -11.38 -3.35 23.51
C PHE A 493 -11.82 -2.28 22.52
N ARG A 494 -12.90 -1.57 22.81
CA ARG A 494 -13.41 -0.50 21.95
C ARG A 494 -13.12 0.86 22.57
N ILE A 495 -12.53 1.75 21.78
CA ILE A 495 -12.33 3.15 22.15
C ILE A 495 -13.25 4.02 21.30
N ALA A 496 -14.25 4.60 21.97
CA ALA A 496 -15.19 5.54 21.36
C ALA A 496 -14.49 6.84 20.94
N ARG A 497 -15.14 7.62 20.06
CA ARG A 497 -14.58 8.86 19.51
C ARG A 497 -14.31 9.94 20.56
N ASP A 498 -15.16 10.02 21.57
CA ASP A 498 -15.07 10.95 22.70
C ASP A 498 -14.12 10.48 23.80
N THR A 499 -13.63 9.24 23.70
CA THR A 499 -12.66 8.68 24.63
C THR A 499 -11.24 8.96 24.13
N CYS A 500 -10.37 9.36 25.06
CA CYS A 500 -8.95 9.57 24.81
C CYS A 500 -8.28 8.28 24.31
N ALA A 501 -7.70 8.28 23.09
CA ALA A 501 -7.17 7.03 22.53
C ALA A 501 -5.91 6.56 23.25
N ARG A 502 -4.99 7.47 23.61
CA ARG A 502 -3.76 7.14 24.34
C ARG A 502 -4.03 6.44 25.68
N GLU A 503 -4.94 6.99 26.48
CA GLU A 503 -5.34 6.38 27.77
C GLU A 503 -6.10 5.08 27.55
N GLY A 504 -7.03 5.05 26.60
CA GLY A 504 -7.81 3.84 26.31
C GLY A 504 -6.91 2.67 25.87
N ILE A 505 -5.91 2.93 25.00
CA ILE A 505 -4.98 1.91 24.54
C ILE A 505 -4.13 1.41 25.71
N ALA A 506 -3.54 2.31 26.51
CA ALA A 506 -2.70 1.94 27.64
C ALA A 506 -3.47 1.16 28.71
N ARG A 507 -4.70 1.57 29.04
CA ARG A 507 -5.56 0.88 30.00
C ARG A 507 -5.99 -0.50 29.47
N ALA A 508 -6.33 -0.61 28.19
CA ALA A 508 -6.69 -1.89 27.56
C ALA A 508 -5.50 -2.87 27.56
N ALA A 509 -4.31 -2.38 27.22
CA ALA A 509 -3.05 -3.12 27.29
C ALA A 509 -2.83 -3.70 28.70
N ALA A 510 -2.79 -2.83 29.72
CA ALA A 510 -2.59 -3.24 31.10
C ALA A 510 -3.68 -4.22 31.61
N ALA A 511 -4.94 -4.00 31.24
CA ALA A 511 -6.04 -4.87 31.63
C ALA A 511 -5.94 -6.29 31.04
N ALA A 512 -5.45 -6.40 29.79
CA ALA A 512 -5.21 -7.68 29.13
C ALA A 512 -3.95 -8.37 29.68
N GLU A 513 -2.84 -7.65 29.83
CA GLU A 513 -1.59 -8.17 30.38
C GLU A 513 -1.76 -8.72 31.79
N GLY A 514 -2.53 -8.02 32.65
CA GLY A 514 -2.87 -8.49 34.00
C GLY A 514 -3.63 -9.83 34.03
N ARG A 515 -4.10 -10.31 32.88
CA ARG A 515 -4.78 -11.62 32.70
C ARG A 515 -3.97 -12.59 31.84
N GLY A 516 -2.75 -12.24 31.42
CA GLY A 516 -1.95 -13.05 30.48
C GLY A 516 -2.52 -13.08 29.06
N LEU A 517 -3.31 -12.07 28.68
CA LEU A 517 -3.98 -11.97 27.37
C LEU A 517 -3.39 -10.80 26.57
N ARG A 518 -3.66 -10.78 25.26
CA ARG A 518 -3.39 -9.62 24.41
C ARG A 518 -4.61 -8.72 24.28
N ALA A 519 -4.40 -7.41 24.30
CA ALA A 519 -5.43 -6.45 23.89
C ALA A 519 -5.49 -6.36 22.36
N GLN A 520 -6.70 -6.44 21.81
CA GLN A 520 -7.04 -6.02 20.45
C GLN A 520 -7.90 -4.76 20.52
N VAL A 521 -7.29 -3.60 20.36
CA VAL A 521 -7.93 -2.30 20.56
C VAL A 521 -8.47 -1.76 19.23
N HIS A 522 -9.75 -1.41 19.21
CA HIS A 522 -10.42 -0.79 18.06
C HIS A 522 -10.64 0.69 18.35
N VAL A 523 -9.88 1.53 17.67
CA VAL A 523 -9.95 2.99 17.79
C VAL A 523 -10.89 3.54 16.73
N ARG A 524 -12.05 4.04 17.15
CA ARG A 524 -13.04 4.61 16.23
C ARG A 524 -12.67 6.04 15.85
N LEU A 525 -12.72 6.36 14.55
CA LEU A 525 -12.84 7.74 14.07
C LEU A 525 -14.31 8.20 14.02
N ALA A 526 -15.25 7.26 13.95
CA ALA A 526 -16.68 7.53 13.89
C ALA A 526 -17.28 7.88 15.25
N ASP A 527 -18.28 8.74 15.24
CA ASP A 527 -19.08 9.04 16.42
C ASP A 527 -19.92 7.84 16.89
N ASP A 528 -20.47 7.93 18.10
CA ASP A 528 -21.46 6.96 18.61
C ASP A 528 -22.86 7.27 18.07
N SER A 529 -23.09 8.51 17.62
CA SER A 529 -24.27 8.91 16.87
C SER A 529 -24.17 8.46 15.40
N PRO A 530 -25.17 7.76 14.86
CA PRO A 530 -25.20 7.34 13.46
C PRO A 530 -25.33 8.52 12.47
N ALA A 531 -25.71 9.71 12.93
CA ALA A 531 -25.89 10.89 12.09
C ALA A 531 -24.74 11.91 12.19
N GLN A 532 -23.95 11.86 13.27
CA GLN A 532 -22.89 12.85 13.50
C GLN A 532 -21.68 12.55 12.62
N ALA A 533 -21.41 13.45 11.68
CA ALA A 533 -20.26 13.33 10.80
C ALA A 533 -18.95 13.72 11.50
N GLN A 534 -17.88 13.00 11.20
CA GLN A 534 -16.52 13.24 11.69
C GLN A 534 -15.56 13.51 10.52
N TYR A 535 -15.73 14.68 9.88
CA TYR A 535 -14.94 15.13 8.72
C TYR A 535 -13.80 16.09 9.04
N ASP A 536 -13.63 16.46 10.31
CA ASP A 536 -12.49 17.28 10.75
C ASP A 536 -11.18 16.50 10.53
N GLU A 537 -10.47 16.89 9.48
CA GLU A 537 -9.26 16.23 9.02
C GLU A 537 -8.10 16.40 10.03
N TRP A 538 -8.01 17.54 10.71
CA TRP A 538 -6.97 17.79 11.71
C TRP A 538 -7.20 16.95 12.96
N ARG A 539 -8.43 16.93 13.48
CA ARG A 539 -8.78 16.10 14.64
C ARG A 539 -8.57 14.62 14.36
N ASN A 540 -8.88 14.18 13.14
CA ASN A 540 -8.57 12.80 12.70
C ASN A 540 -7.06 12.56 12.61
N THR A 541 -6.29 13.54 12.14
CA THR A 541 -4.81 13.47 12.08
C THR A 541 -4.21 13.29 13.47
N CYS A 542 -4.57 14.13 14.44
CA CYS A 542 -4.06 14.01 15.82
C CYS A 542 -4.42 12.65 16.43
N ARG A 543 -5.66 12.17 16.24
CA ARG A 543 -6.10 10.86 16.74
C ARG A 543 -5.36 9.68 16.10
N VAL A 544 -5.04 9.76 14.80
CA VAL A 544 -4.26 8.74 14.10
C VAL A 544 -2.81 8.73 14.60
N LEU A 545 -2.21 9.90 14.81
CA LEU A 545 -0.83 10.04 15.29
C LEU A 545 -0.66 9.52 16.73
N GLU A 546 -1.57 9.88 17.65
CA GLU A 546 -1.53 9.33 19.02
C GLU A 546 -1.73 7.80 19.03
N THR A 547 -2.61 7.29 18.16
CA THR A 547 -2.88 5.85 18.05
C THR A 547 -1.66 5.11 17.51
N ALA A 548 -1.00 5.66 16.50
CA ALA A 548 0.19 5.07 15.91
C ALA A 548 1.35 5.03 16.93
N LEU A 549 1.64 6.15 17.61
CA LEU A 549 2.70 6.19 18.62
C LEU A 549 2.46 5.18 19.75
N CYS A 550 1.21 5.09 20.24
CA CYS A 550 0.83 4.09 21.23
C CYS A 550 0.94 2.65 20.69
N SER A 551 0.61 2.39 19.42
CA SER A 551 0.75 1.06 18.80
C SER A 551 2.21 0.63 18.72
N HIS A 552 3.12 1.54 18.38
CA HIS A 552 4.57 1.25 18.34
C HIS A 552 5.12 0.94 19.74
N PHE A 553 4.61 1.61 20.77
CA PHE A 553 5.00 1.36 22.16
C PHE A 553 4.41 0.04 22.71
N HIS A 554 3.11 -0.16 22.57
CA HIS A 554 2.39 -1.36 22.99
C HIS A 554 2.43 -2.49 21.95
N ARG A 555 3.64 -2.80 21.44
CA ARG A 555 3.86 -3.70 20.29
C ARG A 555 3.37 -5.15 20.47
N ASP A 556 3.22 -5.61 21.71
CA ASP A 556 2.71 -6.95 22.03
C ASP A 556 1.19 -7.06 21.90
N HIS A 557 0.51 -5.91 21.73
CA HIS A 557 -0.91 -5.80 21.49
C HIS A 557 -1.22 -5.51 20.01
N ARG A 558 -2.51 -5.45 19.70
CA ARG A 558 -3.02 -5.15 18.36
C ARG A 558 -3.89 -3.92 18.45
N VAL A 559 -3.61 -2.93 17.63
CA VAL A 559 -4.41 -1.71 17.54
C VAL A 559 -4.93 -1.58 16.11
N PHE A 560 -6.22 -1.35 15.94
CA PHE A 560 -6.88 -1.16 14.65
C PHE A 560 -7.56 0.19 14.58
N LEU A 561 -7.33 0.91 13.49
CA LEU A 561 -8.03 2.15 13.14
C LEU A 561 -9.28 1.85 12.29
N ASP A 562 -10.40 2.44 12.68
CA ASP A 562 -11.61 2.55 11.85
C ASP A 562 -11.68 3.97 11.27
N THR A 563 -11.38 4.22 10.00
CA THR A 563 -11.40 3.34 8.79
C THR A 563 -10.27 3.69 7.83
N LEU A 564 -9.93 2.79 6.89
CA LEU A 564 -9.00 3.09 5.80
C LEU A 564 -9.54 4.20 4.88
N GLY A 565 -10.68 3.96 4.22
CA GLY A 565 -11.27 4.91 3.28
C GLY A 565 -12.43 5.69 3.90
N ASP A 566 -12.67 6.90 3.40
CA ASP A 566 -13.84 7.73 3.75
C ASP A 566 -15.14 6.89 3.78
N VAL A 567 -15.98 7.12 4.77
CA VAL A 567 -17.37 6.68 4.77
C VAL A 567 -18.21 7.94 4.67
N ASP A 568 -18.64 8.22 3.44
CA ASP A 568 -19.26 9.47 3.02
C ASP A 568 -20.77 9.33 2.75
N ARG A 569 -21.32 8.12 2.92
CA ARG A 569 -22.72 7.77 2.69
C ARG A 569 -23.24 6.88 3.82
N GLY A 570 -24.54 6.97 4.10
CA GLY A 570 -25.19 6.15 5.12
C GLY A 570 -24.90 6.62 6.55
N TYR A 571 -24.74 5.67 7.48
CA TYR A 571 -24.56 5.93 8.90
C TYR A 571 -23.09 6.05 9.31
N PHE A 572 -22.86 6.80 10.39
CA PHE A 572 -21.55 7.10 10.97
C PHE A 572 -20.56 7.75 9.98
N PRO A 573 -20.96 8.81 9.25
CA PRO A 573 -20.10 9.45 8.26
C PRO A 573 -18.79 9.96 8.87
N ARG A 574 -17.65 9.76 8.18
CA ARG A 574 -16.33 10.19 8.64
C ARG A 574 -15.28 10.16 7.54
N ALA A 575 -14.24 10.98 7.71
CA ALA A 575 -13.04 10.90 6.89
C ALA A 575 -12.10 9.79 7.38
N GLY A 576 -11.52 9.04 6.45
CA GLY A 576 -10.52 7.99 6.69
C GLY A 576 -9.09 8.47 6.43
N LEU A 577 -8.20 7.51 6.18
CA LEU A 577 -6.80 7.72 5.79
C LEU A 577 -6.64 8.04 4.29
N ILE A 578 -7.58 7.55 3.48
CA ILE A 578 -7.69 7.84 2.03
C ILE A 578 -9.10 8.28 1.68
N ASP A 579 -9.23 9.08 0.62
CA ASP A 579 -10.53 9.45 0.08
C ASP A 579 -11.17 8.32 -0.76
N ARG A 580 -12.38 8.53 -1.28
CA ARG A 580 -13.10 7.54 -2.12
C ARG A 580 -12.48 7.33 -3.52
N ARG A 581 -11.44 8.09 -3.89
CA ARG A 581 -10.62 7.90 -5.11
C ARG A 581 -9.35 7.09 -4.81
N GLY A 582 -9.13 6.70 -3.56
CA GLY A 582 -7.92 6.02 -3.11
C GLY A 582 -6.72 6.96 -2.91
N ASN A 583 -6.95 8.28 -2.86
CA ASN A 583 -5.88 9.26 -2.72
C ASN A 583 -5.59 9.54 -1.23
N PRO A 584 -4.31 9.68 -0.82
CA PRO A 584 -3.94 9.92 0.57
C PRO A 584 -4.51 11.23 1.13
N ARG A 585 -5.23 11.15 2.25
CA ARG A 585 -5.62 12.30 3.09
C ARG A 585 -4.51 12.68 4.06
N LEU A 586 -4.63 13.81 4.76
CA LEU A 586 -3.62 14.22 5.74
C LEU A 586 -3.35 13.14 6.80
N PRO A 587 -4.36 12.49 7.43
CA PRO A 587 -4.12 11.42 8.41
C PRO A 587 -3.33 10.23 7.82
N GLY A 588 -3.54 9.89 6.54
CA GLY A 588 -2.79 8.82 5.88
C GLY A 588 -1.34 9.21 5.59
N ARG A 589 -1.10 10.45 5.13
CA ARG A 589 0.25 10.98 4.89
C ARG A 589 1.07 11.05 6.19
N THR A 590 0.45 11.54 7.27
CA THR A 590 1.12 11.65 8.56
C THR A 590 1.36 10.31 9.21
N LEU A 591 0.43 9.36 9.10
CA LEU A 591 0.64 7.97 9.53
C LEU A 591 1.83 7.34 8.80
N ARG A 592 1.88 7.47 7.47
CA ARG A 592 2.99 7.00 6.64
C ARG A 592 4.33 7.54 7.14
N ASN A 593 4.45 8.86 7.29
CA ASN A 593 5.72 9.49 7.62
C ASN A 593 6.13 9.25 9.09
N LEU A 594 5.16 9.14 10.01
CA LEU A 594 5.43 8.74 11.39
C LEU A 594 5.94 7.29 11.44
N ASN A 595 5.24 6.36 10.79
CA ASN A 595 5.68 4.97 10.71
C ASN A 595 7.06 4.85 10.03
N GLY A 596 7.32 5.67 9.00
CA GLY A 596 8.60 5.71 8.29
C GLY A 596 9.74 6.12 9.22
N ALA A 597 9.59 7.26 9.92
CA ALA A 597 10.57 7.74 10.88
C ALA A 597 10.80 6.75 12.04
N LEU A 598 9.73 6.16 12.57
CA LEU A 598 9.83 5.16 13.65
C LEU A 598 10.49 3.85 13.20
N SER A 599 10.37 3.49 11.92
CA SER A 599 10.99 2.27 11.37
C SER A 599 12.52 2.32 11.33
N GLU A 600 13.11 3.52 11.37
CA GLU A 600 14.56 3.73 11.38
C GLU A 600 15.16 3.72 12.79
N LEU A 601 14.30 3.69 13.81
CA LEU A 601 14.70 3.77 15.21
C LEU A 601 14.57 2.41 15.92
N PRO A 602 15.29 2.19 17.03
CA PRO A 602 15.03 1.07 17.92
C PRO A 602 13.60 1.08 18.46
N PRO A 603 13.08 -0.04 18.99
CA PRO A 603 11.77 -0.07 19.60
C PRO A 603 11.63 0.94 20.75
N LEU A 604 10.46 1.59 20.82
CA LEU A 604 10.12 2.53 21.89
C LEU A 604 10.16 1.84 23.25
N ARG A 605 10.73 2.51 24.25
CA ARG A 605 10.91 1.99 25.62
C ARG A 605 10.20 2.81 26.68
N VAL A 606 9.98 4.09 26.42
CA VAL A 606 9.24 5.02 27.27
C VAL A 606 8.30 5.81 26.38
N LEU A 607 7.09 6.07 26.86
CA LEU A 607 6.09 6.91 26.22
C LEU A 607 5.32 7.65 27.31
N ASP A 608 5.45 8.97 27.32
CA ASP A 608 4.77 9.89 28.23
C ASP A 608 3.96 10.91 27.42
N TRP A 609 2.89 11.41 28.02
CA TRP A 609 1.98 12.38 27.40
C TRP A 609 1.82 13.59 28.32
N HIS A 610 1.99 14.78 27.76
CA HIS A 610 1.93 16.04 28.51
C HIS A 610 0.85 16.95 27.93
N GLU A 611 -0.11 17.34 28.75
CA GLU A 611 -1.03 18.43 28.42
C GLU A 611 -0.32 19.77 28.55
N THR A 612 -0.41 20.60 27.52
CA THR A 612 0.20 21.92 27.47
C THR A 612 -0.85 22.99 27.14
N ALA A 613 -0.49 24.26 27.27
CA ALA A 613 -1.38 25.37 26.91
C ALA A 613 -1.76 25.38 25.41
N ASP A 614 -0.92 24.77 24.56
CA ASP A 614 -1.07 24.78 23.11
C ASP A 614 -1.56 23.44 22.53
N GLY A 615 -1.88 22.46 23.38
CA GLY A 615 -2.37 21.15 22.99
C GLY A 615 -1.68 20.01 23.73
N LEU A 616 -1.36 18.94 23.01
CA LEU A 616 -0.79 17.73 23.58
C LEU A 616 0.64 17.52 23.08
N LEU A 617 1.51 16.99 23.93
CA LEU A 617 2.85 16.55 23.55
C LEU A 617 3.04 15.07 23.90
N GLY A 618 3.34 14.26 22.89
CA GLY A 618 3.84 12.90 23.10
C GLY A 618 5.37 12.92 23.18
N GLU A 619 5.93 12.45 24.29
CA GLU A 619 7.36 12.25 24.49
C GLU A 619 7.67 10.75 24.51
N ALA A 620 8.61 10.29 23.69
CA ALA A 620 9.01 8.88 23.68
C ALA A 620 10.52 8.70 23.63
N ARG A 621 11.01 7.52 24.05
CA ARG A 621 12.44 7.16 23.96
C ARG A 621 12.67 5.92 23.12
N ALA A 622 13.61 6.01 22.20
CA ALA A 622 14.06 4.92 21.32
C ALA A 622 15.59 4.80 21.36
N GLY A 623 16.11 3.90 22.21
CA GLY A 623 17.55 3.88 22.47
C GLY A 623 17.99 5.15 23.19
N ASP A 624 18.93 5.90 22.61
CA ASP A 624 19.40 7.21 23.07
C ASP A 624 18.56 8.37 22.54
N ALA A 625 17.70 8.13 21.54
CA ALA A 625 16.87 9.17 20.93
C ALA A 625 15.67 9.54 21.82
N VAL A 626 15.42 10.84 21.94
CA VAL A 626 14.19 11.44 22.48
C VAL A 626 13.33 11.90 21.31
N LEU A 627 12.09 11.41 21.27
CA LEU A 627 11.11 11.73 20.25
C LEU A 627 10.06 12.66 20.83
N LEU A 628 9.72 13.71 20.09
CA LEU A 628 8.70 14.67 20.50
C LEU A 628 7.68 14.86 19.37
N LEU A 629 6.42 14.63 19.70
CA LEU A 629 5.28 14.71 18.81
C LEU A 629 4.29 15.77 19.35
N PRO A 630 4.45 17.04 18.97
CA PRO A 630 3.47 18.08 19.28
C PRO A 630 2.18 17.88 18.49
N LEU A 631 1.04 17.94 19.17
CA LEU A 631 -0.30 17.82 18.61
C LEU A 631 -1.16 19.02 19.06
N PRO A 632 -1.14 20.13 18.30
CA PRO A 632 -2.02 21.27 18.55
C PRO A 632 -3.52 20.88 18.53
N GLU A 633 -4.33 21.55 19.34
CA GLU A 633 -5.79 21.32 19.42
C GLU A 633 -6.49 21.54 18.07
N THR A 634 -6.07 22.56 17.34
CA THR A 634 -6.66 22.99 16.07
C THR A 634 -5.57 23.26 15.03
N SER A 635 -5.92 23.16 13.74
CA SER A 635 -4.95 23.30 12.65
C SER A 635 -4.42 24.73 12.46
N ASP A 636 -5.09 25.75 13.02
CA ASP A 636 -4.71 27.16 12.92
C ASP A 636 -3.76 27.60 14.04
N ARG A 637 -3.48 26.73 15.01
CA ARG A 637 -2.59 27.03 16.13
C ARG A 637 -1.22 26.40 15.94
N ALA A 638 -0.18 27.21 16.12
CA ALA A 638 1.16 26.69 16.35
C ALA A 638 1.25 26.10 17.76
N TRP A 639 2.11 25.11 17.94
CA TRP A 639 2.46 24.59 19.27
C TRP A 639 3.82 25.12 19.70
N GLN A 640 3.92 25.65 20.92
CA GLN A 640 5.16 26.11 21.52
C GLN A 640 5.18 25.79 23.03
N GLY A 641 5.59 24.57 23.39
CA GLY A 641 5.67 24.13 24.78
C GLY A 641 7.09 23.98 25.33
N PRO A 642 7.24 23.91 26.66
CA PRO A 642 8.48 23.45 27.29
C PRO A 642 8.75 22.00 26.91
N MET A 643 10.02 21.60 26.92
CA MET A 643 10.45 20.25 26.58
C MET A 643 10.80 19.49 27.86
N PRO A 644 9.97 18.53 28.29
CA PRO A 644 10.36 17.67 29.39
C PRO A 644 11.58 16.84 28.95
N SER A 645 12.51 16.61 29.87
CA SER A 645 13.61 15.64 29.74
C SER A 645 14.59 15.81 28.57
N LEU A 646 14.79 17.02 28.04
CA LEU A 646 15.82 17.25 27.01
C LEU A 646 17.25 17.01 27.53
N PRO A 647 18.16 16.48 26.68
CA PRO A 647 19.59 16.61 26.91
C PRO A 647 20.03 18.08 26.89
N ASP A 648 21.02 18.45 27.71
CA ASP A 648 21.57 19.82 27.81
C ASP A 648 21.93 20.41 26.44
N HIS A 649 22.53 19.58 25.59
CA HIS A 649 22.81 19.83 24.19
C HIS A 649 22.26 18.67 23.35
N TYR A 650 21.62 18.98 22.22
CA TYR A 650 21.05 17.97 21.34
C TYR A 650 21.31 18.24 19.87
N ARG A 651 21.38 17.16 19.09
CA ARG A 651 21.37 17.15 17.62
C ARG A 651 20.35 16.16 17.12
N GLY A 652 19.76 16.43 15.97
CA GLY A 652 18.76 15.53 15.42
C GLY A 652 18.10 16.09 14.18
N TYR A 653 16.84 15.75 14.00
CA TYR A 653 16.05 16.21 12.86
C TYR A 653 14.57 16.39 13.21
N ARG A 654 13.93 17.32 12.48
CA ARG A 654 12.48 17.46 12.39
C ARG A 654 12.01 16.78 11.10
N VAL A 655 11.00 15.93 11.20
CA VAL A 655 10.24 15.41 10.06
C VAL A 655 8.90 16.15 10.01
N ASP A 656 8.64 16.86 8.92
CA ASP A 656 7.28 17.27 8.57
C ASP A 656 6.50 16.02 8.19
N LEU A 657 5.48 15.66 8.99
CA LEU A 657 4.71 14.44 8.79
C LEU A 657 3.71 14.58 7.63
N GLY A 658 3.34 15.80 7.23
CA GLY A 658 2.48 16.03 6.07
C GLY A 658 3.18 15.76 4.74
N THR A 659 4.46 16.13 4.63
CA THR A 659 5.27 16.03 3.40
C THR A 659 6.32 14.92 3.44
N GLY A 660 6.80 14.57 4.63
CA GLY A 660 7.96 13.69 4.85
C GLY A 660 9.29 14.43 4.78
N ALA A 661 9.30 15.75 4.56
CA ALA A 661 10.52 16.53 4.50
C ALA A 661 11.26 16.50 5.85
N GLN A 662 12.59 16.34 5.78
CA GLN A 662 13.44 16.25 6.97
C GLN A 662 14.40 17.43 7.01
N THR A 663 14.47 18.10 8.17
CA THR A 663 15.36 19.23 8.41
C THR A 663 16.23 18.93 9.62
N ALA A 664 17.55 19.09 9.49
CA ALA A 664 18.48 18.93 10.62
C ALA A 664 18.23 20.02 11.68
N VAL A 665 18.34 19.65 12.95
CA VAL A 665 18.16 20.57 14.08
C VAL A 665 19.24 20.35 15.14
N GLU A 666 19.66 21.45 15.78
CA GLU A 666 20.62 21.48 16.87
C GLU A 666 20.20 22.59 17.85
N GLY A 667 20.40 22.36 19.14
CA GLY A 667 20.05 23.32 20.18
C GLY A 667 20.33 22.80 21.58
N ASP A 668 19.90 23.61 22.55
CA ASP A 668 20.08 23.38 23.98
C ASP A 668 18.71 23.34 24.67
N THR A 669 18.66 22.85 25.92
CA THR A 669 17.43 22.72 26.74
C THR A 669 16.52 23.96 26.80
N GLY A 670 17.07 25.16 26.60
CA GLY A 670 16.33 26.43 26.62
C GLY A 670 15.66 26.84 25.31
N ARG A 671 15.88 26.14 24.19
CA ARG A 671 15.32 26.52 22.88
C ARG A 671 13.94 25.89 22.70
N PRO A 672 12.86 26.67 22.50
CA PRO A 672 11.54 26.09 22.31
C PRO A 672 11.46 25.34 20.98
N ILE A 673 10.88 24.14 21.00
CA ILE A 673 10.36 23.51 19.78
C ILE A 673 9.11 24.26 19.35
N ARG A 674 8.98 24.44 18.04
CA ARG A 674 7.80 25.00 17.41
C ARG A 674 7.25 24.05 16.37
N CYS A 675 5.96 23.77 16.46
CA CYS A 675 5.19 23.17 15.38
C CYS A 675 4.36 24.28 14.74
N GLU A 676 4.55 24.56 13.45
CA GLU A 676 3.73 25.56 12.76
C GLU A 676 2.29 25.07 12.60
N ALA A 677 1.36 26.02 12.49
CA ALA A 677 -0.05 25.74 12.29
C ALA A 677 -0.26 24.89 11.03
N GLY A 678 -0.93 23.75 11.17
CA GLY A 678 -1.27 22.86 10.06
C GLY A 678 -0.11 22.01 9.56
N GLU A 679 1.07 22.10 10.17
CA GLU A 679 2.26 21.32 9.81
C GLU A 679 2.61 20.31 10.91
N PRO A 680 1.96 19.13 10.94
CA PRO A 680 2.24 18.12 11.96
C PRO A 680 3.69 17.67 11.83
N ALA A 681 4.43 17.59 12.93
CA ALA A 681 5.85 17.29 12.89
C ALA A 681 6.27 16.29 13.99
N LEU A 682 7.28 15.48 13.68
CA LEU A 682 7.99 14.65 14.64
C LEU A 682 9.42 15.19 14.79
N TRP A 683 9.86 15.37 16.01
CA TRP A 683 11.25 15.69 16.32
C TRP A 683 11.94 14.45 16.85
N VAL A 684 13.12 14.12 16.31
CA VAL A 684 13.97 13.02 16.77
C VAL A 684 15.30 13.62 17.16
N LEU A 685 15.60 13.58 18.45
CA LEU A 685 16.73 14.29 19.07
C LEU A 685 17.64 13.31 19.79
N HIS A 686 18.94 13.48 19.63
CA HIS A 686 19.98 12.70 20.31
C HIS A 686 20.80 13.63 21.21
N PRO A 687 21.23 13.16 22.40
CA PRO A 687 22.22 13.86 23.21
C PRO A 687 23.47 14.18 22.38
N ALA A 688 23.90 15.43 22.42
CA ALA A 688 25.17 15.88 21.85
C ALA A 688 26.19 16.10 22.97
N PRO A 689 27.47 15.70 22.75
CA PRO A 689 28.53 15.87 23.74
C PRO A 689 28.96 17.33 23.95
#